data_AF-A0A8C2CIK5-F1
#
_entry.id   AF-A0A8C2CIK5-F1
#
_cell.length_a   1.000
_cell.length_b   1.000
_cell.length_c   1.000
_cell.angle_alpha   90.00
_cell.angle_beta   90.00
_cell.angle_gamma   90.00
#
_symmetry.space_group_name_H-M   'P 1'
#
loop_
_entity.id
_entity.type
_entity.pdbx_description
1 polymer ?
#
loop_
_entity_poly.entity_id
_entity_poly.type
_entity_poly.pdbx_seq_one_letter_code
_entity_poly.pdbx_strand_id
1 'polypeptide(L)'
;MEQRLKVSLRFFIVFLSILIYSNHISGFNLDLNSYTVFSGPEDSYFGFSVDFYQSSSKSISVVVGAPRANTSQPGVSRGGSVFMCPWTSSGESCQTLNFDQKGDENITFIEMLLMAHKSNQWLGASVRTYKNYILACAPLFHWNVLTEKEEAMNTPVGNCQLLDMQTGKLANYAPCREFYVEGFYVKGCKMLVILGAPGGYYFQGKIASYFGHSVAVTDINRDGCDDILIGAPLFMEQLSTQKFREVGQVFVYLQRKGFSFSSRPNQILTGTYAFGRFGSAIAPLGDIDHDGFNDVAVGAPGSGEGGQVFIYLGQSDGLSNQYVQLIESPFKTLKDPPMFGFSMRGGTDIDDNGYPDLIIGAWGASKVATYRYLFKIIQITVRTLKFFIVIIWLYMLHNFQYIGLNQRFSTGFNSGPGFCTGHQVVTQHMLNTELQLDRMKQSMARRTLLLDSNQPSAYFHLSVERNSADVCKNFTAYLLPEFKDKLSPIFISVNYSLANSKDAVLHGQSVAVGQTRIILNCGQDNICIPDLRLKAVASTQPILIGDENPALLIIEAENQGEGAYETELYISPPAHTHYQGVVSNQENFTHLVCGQKKENGSVIVVCDLGNPMELKAGLYFSMGGLEQVEDHITFQMQIRSKNSQNPDSNLVQLQVDVNAVAFLEMRGLVLLPFSHIILFPPLQKKALKLKLKEVNDVLAKNTPISVNTRFYPNNSLLWWYCSTVLPFILIHTILILIMILNDYYNHNYWVLHITPRYCGISMVPCTKKS
;
A
#
# COMPACT_ATOMS: atom_id res chain seq x y z
N MET A 1 36.96 -17.38 -26.64
CA MET A 1 35.88 -16.46 -26.23
C MET A 1 34.68 -17.21 -25.65
N GLU A 2 34.19 -18.29 -26.28
CA GLU A 2 33.05 -19.08 -25.79
C GLU A 2 33.22 -19.74 -24.40
N GLN A 3 34.43 -20.17 -24.02
CA GLN A 3 34.67 -20.77 -22.70
C GLN A 3 34.69 -19.73 -21.57
N ARG A 4 35.11 -18.48 -21.82
CA ARG A 4 35.04 -17.38 -20.84
C ARG A 4 33.59 -16.88 -20.65
N LEU A 5 32.78 -16.88 -21.71
CA LEU A 5 31.34 -16.60 -21.62
C LEU A 5 30.59 -17.65 -20.78
N LYS A 6 30.87 -18.95 -20.96
CA LYS A 6 30.18 -20.03 -20.23
C LYS A 6 30.48 -20.05 -18.72
N VAL A 7 31.68 -19.63 -18.29
CA VAL A 7 32.04 -19.52 -16.87
C VAL A 7 31.43 -18.27 -16.24
N SER A 8 31.46 -17.14 -16.96
CA SER A 8 30.81 -15.90 -16.52
C SER A 8 29.28 -16.06 -16.40
N LEU A 9 28.63 -16.74 -17.36
CA LEU A 9 27.18 -17.00 -17.32
C LEU A 9 26.77 -17.94 -16.17
N ARG A 10 27.60 -18.94 -15.82
CA ARG A 10 27.35 -19.82 -14.67
C ARG A 10 27.55 -19.12 -13.33
N PHE A 11 28.55 -18.24 -13.21
CA PHE A 11 28.69 -17.37 -12.04
C PHE A 11 27.53 -16.37 -11.94
N PHE A 12 27.08 -15.82 -13.07
CA PHE A 12 25.95 -14.88 -13.14
C PHE A 12 24.62 -15.53 -12.70
N ILE A 13 24.34 -16.77 -13.11
CA ILE A 13 23.13 -17.51 -12.70
C ILE A 13 23.16 -17.89 -11.21
N VAL A 14 24.34 -18.18 -10.65
CA VAL A 14 24.53 -18.46 -9.21
C VAL A 14 24.46 -17.17 -8.37
N PHE A 15 24.93 -16.04 -8.89
CA PHE A 15 24.89 -14.74 -8.19
C PHE A 15 23.48 -14.13 -8.23
N LEU A 16 22.76 -14.25 -9.36
CA LEU A 16 21.36 -13.83 -9.47
C LEU A 16 20.46 -14.66 -8.55
N SER A 17 20.73 -15.95 -8.38
CA SER A 17 19.95 -16.76 -7.42
C SER A 17 20.19 -16.33 -5.98
N ILE A 18 21.40 -15.88 -5.61
CA ILE A 18 21.72 -15.52 -4.22
C ILE A 18 21.25 -14.11 -3.83
N LEU A 19 21.31 -13.12 -4.72
CA LEU A 19 20.72 -11.79 -4.49
C LEU A 19 19.18 -11.82 -4.43
N ILE A 20 18.56 -12.87 -4.99
CA ILE A 20 17.12 -13.14 -4.89
C ILE A 20 16.77 -13.96 -3.63
N TYR A 21 17.75 -14.55 -2.92
CA TYR A 21 17.54 -15.31 -1.68
C TYR A 21 17.72 -14.47 -0.41
N SER A 22 17.24 -13.22 -0.40
CA SER A 22 16.66 -12.69 0.84
C SER A 22 15.25 -13.26 0.93
N ASN A 23 15.12 -14.52 1.34
CA ASN A 23 13.83 -15.09 1.72
C ASN A 23 13.39 -14.41 3.02
N HIS A 24 12.88 -13.17 2.91
CA HIS A 24 11.98 -12.64 3.90
C HIS A 24 10.80 -13.58 3.91
N ILE A 25 10.68 -14.38 4.97
CA ILE A 25 9.47 -15.13 5.21
C ILE A 25 8.50 -14.10 5.79
N SER A 26 7.67 -13.58 4.91
CA SER A 26 6.42 -12.93 5.29
C SER A 26 5.47 -14.02 5.77
N GLY A 27 5.74 -14.54 6.96
CA GLY A 27 4.83 -15.42 7.64
C GLY A 27 3.61 -14.61 8.04
N PHE A 28 2.58 -14.61 7.19
CA PHE A 28 1.31 -13.96 7.47
C PHE A 28 0.49 -14.82 8.44
N ASN A 29 -0.28 -14.15 9.28
CA ASN A 29 -0.87 -14.70 10.50
C ASN A 29 -2.35 -15.09 10.35
N LEU A 30 -3.00 -14.87 9.21
CA LEU A 30 -4.39 -15.33 9.02
C LEU A 30 -4.44 -16.84 8.77
N ASP A 31 -5.18 -17.57 9.60
CA ASP A 31 -5.32 -19.03 9.48
C ASP A 31 -6.25 -19.43 8.34
N LEU A 32 -5.66 -19.97 7.28
CA LEU A 32 -6.41 -20.49 6.12
C LEU A 32 -6.89 -21.93 6.31
N ASN A 33 -6.41 -22.65 7.33
CA ASN A 33 -6.73 -24.06 7.55
C ASN A 33 -7.91 -24.27 8.50
N SER A 34 -8.12 -23.38 9.48
CA SER A 34 -9.19 -23.51 10.48
C SER A 34 -10.15 -22.31 10.54
N TYR A 35 -10.80 -22.01 9.41
CA TYR A 35 -11.86 -21.00 9.31
C TYR A 35 -13.24 -21.56 9.71
N THR A 36 -14.10 -20.69 10.25
CA THR A 36 -15.48 -21.04 10.62
C THR A 36 -16.45 -20.64 9.51
N VAL A 37 -17.42 -21.48 9.19
CA VAL A 37 -18.40 -21.22 8.11
C VAL A 37 -19.80 -21.12 8.68
N PHE A 38 -20.48 -20.02 8.36
CA PHE A 38 -21.92 -19.86 8.55
C PHE A 38 -22.64 -20.07 7.23
N SER A 39 -23.75 -20.80 7.25
CA SER A 39 -24.58 -21.06 6.07
C SER A 39 -26.00 -20.53 6.29
N GLY A 40 -26.58 -19.96 5.25
CA GLY A 40 -27.98 -19.54 5.22
C GLY A 40 -28.83 -20.35 4.26
N PRO A 41 -30.12 -20.00 4.10
CA PRO A 41 -31.00 -20.65 3.14
C PRO A 41 -30.48 -20.52 1.71
N GLU A 42 -30.65 -21.55 0.89
CA GLU A 42 -30.26 -21.51 -0.52
C GLU A 42 -31.03 -20.42 -1.29
N ASP A 43 -30.39 -19.84 -2.31
CA ASP A 43 -30.92 -18.75 -3.15
C ASP A 43 -31.34 -17.46 -2.38
N SER A 44 -31.04 -17.36 -1.09
CA SER A 44 -31.34 -16.18 -0.26
C SER A 44 -30.32 -15.05 -0.39
N TYR A 45 -29.17 -15.34 -1.02
CA TYR A 45 -27.98 -14.49 -1.07
C TYR A 45 -27.42 -14.20 0.33
N PHE A 46 -27.49 -15.18 1.23
CA PHE A 46 -26.87 -15.08 2.55
C PHE A 46 -25.36 -14.80 2.42
N GLY A 47 -24.89 -13.73 3.05
CA GLY A 47 -23.51 -13.24 2.89
C GLY A 47 -23.38 -12.08 1.90
N PHE A 48 -24.49 -11.52 1.41
CA PHE A 48 -24.46 -10.36 0.52
C PHE A 48 -23.92 -9.11 1.24
N SER A 49 -24.21 -8.98 2.53
CA SER A 49 -23.60 -7.99 3.41
C SER A 49 -23.28 -8.61 4.76
N VAL A 50 -22.19 -8.18 5.39
CA VAL A 50 -21.71 -8.71 6.67
C VAL A 50 -21.20 -7.59 7.57
N ASP A 51 -21.35 -7.75 8.88
CA ASP A 51 -20.74 -6.87 9.89
C ASP A 51 -20.60 -7.61 11.23
N PHE A 52 -19.71 -7.13 12.09
CA PHE A 52 -19.57 -7.66 13.45
C PHE A 52 -20.54 -6.96 14.40
N TYR A 53 -21.18 -7.71 15.30
CA TYR A 53 -21.97 -7.16 16.39
C TYR A 53 -21.35 -7.57 17.72
N GLN A 54 -20.98 -6.58 18.53
CA GLN A 54 -20.48 -6.81 19.89
C GLN A 54 -21.56 -6.46 20.91
N SER A 55 -21.99 -7.45 21.68
CA SER A 55 -22.93 -7.26 22.77
C SER A 55 -22.31 -6.46 23.93
N SER A 56 -23.13 -5.87 24.78
CA SER A 56 -22.68 -5.26 26.04
C SER A 56 -21.97 -6.24 26.97
N SER A 57 -22.22 -7.55 26.83
CA SER A 57 -21.51 -8.65 27.50
C SER A 57 -20.18 -9.05 26.86
N LYS A 58 -19.69 -8.28 25.87
CA LYS A 58 -18.52 -8.56 25.02
C LYS A 58 -18.60 -9.82 24.15
N SER A 59 -19.72 -10.54 24.13
CA SER A 59 -19.93 -11.63 23.17
C SER A 59 -20.05 -11.06 21.76
N ILE A 60 -19.30 -11.62 20.81
CA ILE A 60 -19.29 -11.17 19.42
C ILE A 60 -20.12 -12.14 18.57
N SER A 61 -20.90 -11.56 17.67
CA SER A 61 -21.72 -12.27 16.71
C SER A 61 -21.51 -11.68 15.33
N VAL A 62 -21.74 -12.47 14.29
CA VAL A 62 -21.70 -12.02 12.90
C VAL A 62 -23.12 -11.70 12.43
N VAL A 63 -23.34 -10.48 11.97
CA VAL A 63 -24.60 -10.05 11.36
C VAL A 63 -24.50 -10.25 9.86
N VAL A 64 -25.44 -10.99 9.28
CA VAL A 64 -25.41 -11.38 7.87
C VAL A 64 -26.70 -10.97 7.18
N GLY A 65 -26.59 -10.20 6.11
CA GLY A 65 -27.69 -9.85 5.23
C GLY A 65 -27.94 -10.92 4.15
N ALA A 66 -29.21 -11.21 3.89
CA ALA A 66 -29.69 -12.14 2.88
C ALA A 66 -30.87 -11.52 2.11
N PRO A 67 -30.61 -10.66 1.11
CA PRO A 67 -31.62 -9.80 0.49
C PRO A 67 -32.71 -10.55 -0.29
N ARG A 68 -32.51 -11.83 -0.64
CA ARG A 68 -33.50 -12.65 -1.34
C ARG A 68 -34.15 -13.70 -0.45
N ALA A 69 -33.87 -13.69 0.85
CA ALA A 69 -34.51 -14.59 1.80
C ALA A 69 -36.04 -14.44 1.75
N ASN A 70 -36.74 -15.57 1.81
CA ASN A 70 -38.17 -15.57 2.06
C ASN A 70 -38.44 -15.34 3.54
N THR A 71 -39.49 -14.59 3.83
CA THR A 71 -39.90 -14.22 5.19
C THR A 71 -41.31 -14.76 5.47
N SER A 72 -41.76 -14.62 6.72
CA SER A 72 -43.14 -14.92 7.13
C SER A 72 -44.14 -13.79 6.85
N GLN A 73 -43.72 -12.74 6.13
CA GLN A 73 -44.58 -11.60 5.82
C GLN A 73 -45.71 -12.02 4.86
N PRO A 74 -46.98 -11.72 5.19
CA PRO A 74 -48.11 -12.13 4.36
C PRO A 74 -48.08 -11.41 3.00
N GLY A 75 -48.19 -12.18 1.91
CA GLY A 75 -48.24 -11.64 0.54
C GLY A 75 -46.91 -11.10 0.00
N VAL A 76 -45.79 -11.26 0.74
CA VAL A 76 -44.47 -10.76 0.33
C VAL A 76 -43.57 -11.92 -0.11
N SER A 77 -43.05 -11.83 -1.33
CA SER A 77 -42.09 -12.80 -1.86
C SER A 77 -40.68 -12.21 -1.88
N ARG A 78 -39.67 -12.98 -1.45
CA ARG A 78 -38.25 -12.56 -1.41
C ARG A 78 -38.07 -11.16 -0.80
N GLY A 79 -38.73 -10.92 0.34
CA GLY A 79 -38.65 -9.64 1.06
C GLY A 79 -37.24 -9.34 1.57
N GLY A 80 -36.40 -10.37 1.75
CA GLY A 80 -35.06 -10.25 2.31
C GLY A 80 -35.09 -10.28 3.84
N SER A 81 -33.97 -10.68 4.43
CA SER A 81 -33.85 -10.80 5.88
C SER A 81 -32.41 -10.57 6.35
N VAL A 82 -32.28 -10.32 7.65
CA VAL A 82 -30.98 -10.24 8.34
C VAL A 82 -30.90 -11.36 9.37
N PHE A 83 -29.73 -11.96 9.48
CA PHE A 83 -29.42 -13.05 10.39
C PHE A 83 -28.36 -12.61 11.39
N MET A 84 -28.44 -13.15 12.59
CA MET A 84 -27.44 -13.02 13.63
C MET A 84 -26.85 -14.40 13.89
N CYS A 85 -25.54 -14.54 13.73
CA CYS A 85 -24.80 -15.77 13.93
C CYS A 85 -23.89 -15.58 15.14
N PRO A 86 -24.29 -16.04 16.34
CA PRO A 86 -23.39 -16.05 17.49
C PRO A 86 -22.13 -16.82 17.16
N TRP A 87 -20.97 -16.26 17.51
CA TRP A 87 -19.72 -16.96 17.26
C TRP A 87 -19.59 -18.15 18.21
N THR A 88 -19.49 -19.34 17.62
CA THR A 88 -19.06 -20.57 18.28
C THR A 88 -18.01 -21.23 17.40
N SER A 89 -17.05 -21.93 18.00
CA SER A 89 -15.99 -22.64 17.25
C SER A 89 -16.54 -23.71 16.30
N SER A 90 -17.78 -24.16 16.48
CA SER A 90 -18.46 -25.14 15.62
C SER A 90 -19.29 -24.53 14.47
N GLY A 91 -19.72 -23.26 14.55
CA GLY A 91 -20.27 -22.52 13.41
C GLY A 91 -21.73 -22.77 12.97
N GLU A 92 -22.60 -23.44 13.75
CA GLU A 92 -23.82 -24.04 13.16
C GLU A 92 -25.20 -23.42 13.49
N SER A 93 -25.32 -22.20 14.03
CA SER A 93 -26.67 -21.60 14.09
C SER A 93 -26.72 -20.09 13.92
N CYS A 94 -27.38 -19.65 12.86
CA CYS A 94 -27.77 -18.27 12.61
C CYS A 94 -29.28 -18.11 12.85
N GLN A 95 -29.65 -17.09 13.59
CA GLN A 95 -31.05 -16.77 13.90
C GLN A 95 -31.51 -15.56 13.11
N THR A 96 -32.73 -15.60 12.58
CA THR A 96 -33.32 -14.47 11.87
C THR A 96 -33.65 -13.34 12.83
N LEU A 97 -33.23 -12.11 12.49
CA LEU A 97 -33.62 -10.90 13.20
C LEU A 97 -34.96 -10.37 12.67
N ASN A 98 -35.89 -10.09 13.59
CA ASN A 98 -37.22 -9.60 13.25
C ASN A 98 -37.19 -8.08 13.02
N PHE A 99 -37.01 -7.66 11.77
CA PHE A 99 -37.08 -6.25 11.35
C PHE A 99 -38.47 -5.82 10.89
N ASP A 100 -39.18 -6.67 10.15
CA ASP A 100 -40.55 -6.41 9.71
C ASP A 100 -41.31 -7.73 9.50
N GLN A 101 -42.48 -7.83 10.11
CA GLN A 101 -43.39 -8.97 9.99
C GLN A 101 -44.67 -8.64 9.23
N LYS A 102 -44.88 -7.36 8.88
CA LYS A 102 -46.05 -6.90 8.14
C LYS A 102 -45.84 -7.09 6.64
N GLY A 103 -46.91 -7.43 5.94
CA GLY A 103 -46.93 -7.48 4.47
C GLY A 103 -46.91 -6.07 3.85
N ASP A 104 -47.36 -5.98 2.61
CA ASP A 104 -47.59 -4.69 1.95
C ASP A 104 -48.57 -3.83 2.78
N GLU A 105 -48.32 -2.53 2.84
CA GLU A 105 -49.07 -1.59 3.69
C GLU A 105 -49.77 -0.54 2.83
N ASN A 106 -51.06 -0.35 3.09
CA ASN A 106 -51.90 0.67 2.47
C ASN A 106 -52.42 1.61 3.56
N ILE A 107 -52.01 2.88 3.52
CA ILE A 107 -52.42 3.89 4.50
C ILE A 107 -53.14 5.00 3.75
N THR A 108 -54.37 5.33 4.15
CA THR A 108 -55.10 6.48 3.63
C THR A 108 -54.83 7.71 4.50
N PHE A 109 -54.43 8.81 3.89
CA PHE A 109 -54.15 10.07 4.57
C PHE A 109 -54.54 11.26 3.69
N ILE A 110 -55.52 12.06 4.12
CA ILE A 110 -55.98 13.29 3.44
C ILE A 110 -56.15 13.09 1.91
N GLU A 111 -57.12 12.26 1.51
CA GLU A 111 -57.42 11.96 0.08
C GLU A 111 -56.27 11.30 -0.71
N MET A 112 -55.18 10.91 -0.04
CA MET A 112 -54.07 10.15 -0.63
C MET A 112 -54.08 8.71 -0.11
N LEU A 113 -53.86 7.76 -1.01
CA LEU A 113 -53.59 6.37 -0.69
C LEU A 113 -52.10 6.11 -0.84
N LEU A 114 -51.48 5.75 0.28
CA LEU A 114 -50.05 5.51 0.40
C LEU A 114 -49.78 4.01 0.38
N MET A 115 -48.96 3.53 -0.55
CA MET A 115 -48.74 2.10 -0.76
C MET A 115 -47.26 1.73 -0.64
N ALA A 116 -46.97 0.75 0.21
CA ALA A 116 -45.66 0.13 0.36
C ALA A 116 -45.64 -1.26 -0.28
N HIS A 117 -44.73 -1.48 -1.23
CA HIS A 117 -44.52 -2.77 -1.88
C HIS A 117 -43.19 -3.38 -1.42
N LYS A 118 -43.29 -4.51 -0.69
CA LYS A 118 -42.15 -5.14 0.00
C LYS A 118 -41.61 -6.37 -0.74
N SER A 119 -42.30 -6.89 -1.74
CA SER A 119 -41.79 -8.01 -2.54
C SER A 119 -40.54 -7.62 -3.32
N ASN A 120 -39.48 -8.44 -3.27
CA ASN A 120 -38.16 -8.17 -3.85
C ASN A 120 -37.53 -6.82 -3.41
N GLN A 121 -37.85 -6.33 -2.21
CA GLN A 121 -37.30 -5.06 -1.69
C GLN A 121 -35.81 -5.13 -1.32
N TRP A 122 -35.24 -6.34 -1.21
CA TRP A 122 -33.84 -6.60 -0.86
C TRP A 122 -33.45 -6.16 0.56
N LEU A 123 -34.30 -6.41 1.57
CA LEU A 123 -33.96 -6.13 2.97
C LEU A 123 -32.72 -6.94 3.39
N GLY A 124 -31.69 -6.28 3.90
CA GLY A 124 -30.40 -6.91 4.21
C GLY A 124 -29.39 -6.85 3.07
N ALA A 125 -29.66 -6.10 1.99
CA ALA A 125 -28.64 -5.79 0.99
C ALA A 125 -27.46 -5.00 1.58
N SER A 126 -27.71 -4.24 2.64
CA SER A 126 -26.67 -3.57 3.42
C SER A 126 -27.01 -3.64 4.90
N VAL A 127 -26.05 -4.08 5.71
CA VAL A 127 -26.13 -4.12 7.17
C VAL A 127 -24.96 -3.37 7.79
N ARG A 128 -25.24 -2.59 8.84
CA ARG A 128 -24.23 -1.92 9.67
C ARG A 128 -24.58 -1.99 11.13
N THR A 129 -23.57 -2.20 11.96
CA THR A 129 -23.72 -2.23 13.41
C THR A 129 -23.03 -1.02 14.04
N TYR A 130 -23.59 -0.54 15.14
CA TYR A 130 -22.93 0.45 15.98
C TYR A 130 -23.40 0.30 17.42
N LYS A 131 -22.49 -0.11 18.30
CA LYS A 131 -22.82 -0.44 19.70
C LYS A 131 -23.96 -1.47 19.72
N ASN A 132 -25.11 -1.09 20.29
CA ASN A 132 -26.27 -1.96 20.45
C ASN A 132 -27.25 -1.88 19.28
N TYR A 133 -26.96 -1.08 18.25
CA TYR A 133 -27.86 -0.85 17.14
C TYR A 133 -27.43 -1.62 15.89
N ILE A 134 -28.42 -2.15 15.17
CA ILE A 134 -28.24 -2.80 13.87
C ILE A 134 -29.12 -2.07 12.87
N LEU A 135 -28.51 -1.53 11.82
CA LEU A 135 -29.19 -0.88 10.70
C LEU A 135 -29.18 -1.81 9.50
N ALA A 136 -30.35 -2.08 8.94
CA ALA A 136 -30.52 -2.87 7.72
C ALA A 136 -31.32 -2.06 6.69
N CYS A 137 -30.91 -2.09 5.43
CA CYS A 137 -31.68 -1.43 4.37
C CYS A 137 -32.19 -2.39 3.29
N ALA A 138 -33.29 -1.98 2.69
CA ALA A 138 -33.98 -2.54 1.54
C ALA A 138 -33.91 -1.50 0.40
N PRO A 139 -32.87 -1.53 -0.44
CA PRO A 139 -32.63 -0.50 -1.46
C PRO A 139 -33.65 -0.54 -2.60
N LEU A 140 -34.30 -1.69 -2.83
CA LEU A 140 -35.34 -1.87 -3.84
C LEU A 140 -36.74 -1.81 -3.23
N PHE A 141 -36.88 -1.24 -2.03
CA PHE A 141 -38.18 -0.96 -1.45
C PHE A 141 -38.93 0.04 -2.32
N HIS A 142 -40.14 -0.35 -2.72
CA HIS A 142 -40.97 0.38 -3.66
C HIS A 142 -42.09 1.11 -2.91
N TRP A 143 -42.31 2.36 -3.30
CA TRP A 143 -43.28 3.25 -2.71
C TRP A 143 -44.14 3.90 -3.79
N ASN A 144 -45.43 3.98 -3.54
CA ASN A 144 -46.37 4.66 -4.41
C ASN A 144 -47.32 5.55 -3.61
N VAL A 145 -47.75 6.64 -4.24
CA VAL A 145 -48.73 7.58 -3.70
C VAL A 145 -49.78 7.80 -4.77
N LEU A 146 -51.02 7.45 -4.45
CA LEU A 146 -52.19 7.69 -5.28
C LEU A 146 -52.99 8.84 -4.67
N THR A 147 -53.36 9.81 -5.50
CA THR A 147 -54.36 10.84 -5.18
C THR A 147 -55.57 10.63 -6.10
N GLU A 148 -56.67 11.34 -5.89
CA GLU A 148 -57.85 11.21 -6.77
C GLU A 148 -57.57 11.51 -8.25
N LYS A 149 -56.50 12.26 -8.57
CA LYS A 149 -56.21 12.75 -9.92
C LYS A 149 -54.84 12.34 -10.48
N GLU A 150 -53.88 12.04 -9.61
CA GLU A 150 -52.48 11.83 -9.96
C GLU A 150 -51.84 10.68 -9.17
N GLU A 151 -50.90 9.98 -9.80
CA GLU A 151 -50.09 8.91 -9.21
C GLU A 151 -48.60 9.31 -9.23
N ALA A 152 -47.92 9.20 -8.09
CA ALA A 152 -46.48 9.49 -7.97
C ALA A 152 -45.56 8.40 -8.58
N MET A 153 -46.17 7.38 -9.17
CA MET A 153 -45.60 6.14 -9.71
C MET A 153 -44.95 5.26 -8.64
N ASN A 154 -44.96 3.95 -8.91
CA ASN A 154 -44.29 2.98 -8.05
C ASN A 154 -42.76 3.08 -8.22
N THR A 155 -42.08 3.75 -7.30
CA THR A 155 -40.65 4.09 -7.40
C THR A 155 -39.81 3.43 -6.31
N PRO A 156 -38.56 3.00 -6.60
CA PRO A 156 -37.68 2.37 -5.62
C PRO A 156 -37.03 3.42 -4.70
N VAL A 157 -37.80 3.98 -3.78
CA VAL A 157 -37.32 5.01 -2.84
C VAL A 157 -36.33 4.48 -1.80
N GLY A 158 -36.33 3.16 -1.57
CA GLY A 158 -35.52 2.52 -0.55
C GLY A 158 -36.04 2.76 0.88
N ASN A 159 -35.72 1.86 1.78
CA ASN A 159 -36.08 1.98 3.20
C ASN A 159 -34.98 1.36 4.07
N CYS A 160 -34.74 1.95 5.23
CA CYS A 160 -33.80 1.44 6.23
C CYS A 160 -34.48 1.29 7.58
N GLN A 161 -34.09 0.28 8.33
CA GLN A 161 -34.67 -0.04 9.63
C GLN A 161 -33.54 -0.18 10.65
N LEU A 162 -33.64 0.61 11.73
CA LEU A 162 -32.71 0.58 12.86
C LEU A 162 -33.34 -0.23 13.99
N LEU A 163 -32.72 -1.35 14.33
CA LEU A 163 -33.08 -2.21 15.44
C LEU A 163 -32.18 -1.92 16.64
N ASP A 164 -32.79 -1.61 17.78
CA ASP A 164 -32.11 -1.56 19.08
C ASP A 164 -32.15 -2.95 19.73
N MET A 165 -30.98 -3.58 19.87
CA MET A 165 -30.86 -4.93 20.41
C MET A 165 -31.16 -5.03 21.91
N GLN A 166 -31.12 -3.91 22.65
CA GLN A 166 -31.44 -3.92 24.08
C GLN A 166 -32.94 -3.77 24.33
N THR A 167 -33.61 -2.91 23.56
CA THR A 167 -35.04 -2.59 23.77
C THR A 167 -35.98 -3.33 22.83
N GLY A 168 -35.45 -3.93 21.76
CA GLY A 168 -36.24 -4.52 20.67
C GLY A 168 -37.01 -3.49 19.84
N LYS A 169 -36.76 -2.19 20.04
CA LYS A 169 -37.44 -1.12 19.31
C LYS A 169 -36.89 -1.01 17.90
N LEU A 170 -37.80 -0.78 16.96
CA LEU A 170 -37.50 -0.54 15.55
C LEU A 170 -37.83 0.91 15.20
N ALA A 171 -36.94 1.54 14.45
CA ALA A 171 -37.17 2.84 13.83
C ALA A 171 -36.96 2.71 12.32
N ASN A 172 -37.94 3.18 11.54
CA ASN A 172 -37.81 3.27 10.09
C ASN A 172 -37.16 4.59 9.70
N TYR A 173 -36.27 4.55 8.72
CA TYR A 173 -35.55 5.69 8.18
C TYR A 173 -35.53 5.58 6.64
N ALA A 174 -36.35 6.39 5.99
CA ALA A 174 -36.49 6.42 4.54
C ALA A 174 -36.47 7.89 4.06
N PRO A 175 -35.31 8.55 4.04
CA PRO A 175 -35.23 9.98 3.73
C PRO A 175 -35.62 10.34 2.29
N CYS A 176 -35.58 9.37 1.36
CA CYS A 176 -35.99 9.56 -0.03
C CYS A 176 -37.50 9.40 -0.25
N ARG A 177 -38.27 9.12 0.81
CA ARG A 177 -39.73 9.08 0.80
C ARG A 177 -40.25 10.46 1.16
N GLU A 178 -40.41 11.34 0.17
CA GLU A 178 -40.80 12.74 0.40
C GLU A 178 -42.17 13.09 -0.21
N PHE A 179 -42.89 13.99 0.48
CA PHE A 179 -44.07 14.74 0.00
C PHE A 179 -43.71 16.23 0.03
N TYR A 180 -42.93 16.71 -0.94
CA TYR A 180 -42.49 18.12 -1.17
C TYR A 180 -42.10 19.03 0.03
N VAL A 181 -40.78 19.19 0.20
CA VAL A 181 -39.92 20.30 0.70
C VAL A 181 -40.54 21.56 1.34
N GLU A 182 -40.28 21.78 2.64
CA GLU A 182 -39.72 23.03 3.19
C GLU A 182 -39.43 22.89 4.69
N GLY A 183 -38.17 23.13 5.08
CA GLY A 183 -37.83 23.61 6.42
C GLY A 183 -37.69 22.57 7.54
N PHE A 184 -36.53 22.62 8.20
CA PHE A 184 -36.25 22.09 9.54
C PHE A 184 -36.14 20.57 9.71
N TYR A 185 -34.90 20.06 9.63
CA TYR A 185 -34.35 19.21 10.70
C TYR A 185 -32.84 19.47 10.87
N VAL A 186 -32.52 20.53 11.62
CA VAL A 186 -31.28 20.57 12.41
C VAL A 186 -31.71 20.48 13.87
N LYS A 187 -31.56 19.30 14.47
CA LYS A 187 -31.48 19.17 15.93
C LYS A 187 -30.50 18.06 16.27
N GLY A 188 -29.54 18.43 17.12
CA GLY A 188 -28.24 17.79 17.30
C GLY A 188 -28.30 16.27 17.48
N CYS A 189 -27.39 15.59 16.78
CA CYS A 189 -27.23 14.15 16.89
C CYS A 189 -25.87 13.81 17.48
N LYS A 190 -25.86 12.97 18.52
CA LYS A 190 -24.66 12.27 19.00
C LYS A 190 -24.30 11.06 18.11
N MET A 191 -25.10 10.74 17.09
CA MET A 191 -24.87 9.65 16.12
C MET A 191 -25.26 10.10 14.70
N LEU A 192 -24.35 9.97 13.73
CA LEU A 192 -24.56 10.33 12.32
C LEU A 192 -24.68 9.06 11.47
N VAL A 193 -25.81 8.90 10.77
CA VAL A 193 -26.04 7.82 9.79
C VAL A 193 -25.90 8.40 8.39
N ILE A 194 -24.99 7.84 7.58
CA ILE A 194 -24.78 8.26 6.19
C ILE A 194 -25.37 7.20 5.27
N LEU A 195 -26.32 7.61 4.42
CA LEU A 195 -26.94 6.76 3.39
C LEU A 195 -26.55 7.26 2.00
N GLY A 196 -26.03 6.36 1.16
CA GLY A 196 -25.91 6.58 -0.28
C GLY A 196 -27.24 6.30 -0.98
N ALA A 197 -27.70 7.23 -1.82
CA ALA A 197 -28.92 7.12 -2.62
C ALA A 197 -28.59 7.27 -4.12
N PRO A 198 -28.41 6.14 -4.86
CA PRO A 198 -27.93 6.12 -6.24
C PRO A 198 -28.72 6.95 -7.25
N GLY A 199 -30.05 6.93 -7.07
CA GLY A 199 -31.04 7.31 -8.07
C GLY A 199 -31.59 8.71 -7.88
N GLY A 200 -31.17 9.43 -6.85
CA GLY A 200 -31.53 10.84 -6.67
C GLY A 200 -31.03 11.68 -7.85
N TYR A 201 -31.85 12.64 -8.28
CA TYR A 201 -31.50 13.62 -9.33
C TYR A 201 -31.09 13.00 -10.68
N TYR A 202 -31.93 12.13 -11.25
CA TYR A 202 -31.75 11.56 -12.60
C TYR A 202 -30.38 10.92 -12.85
N PHE A 203 -29.82 10.23 -11.85
CA PHE A 203 -28.60 9.41 -12.03
C PHE A 203 -27.39 10.18 -12.62
N GLN A 204 -27.20 11.46 -12.29
CA GLN A 204 -26.15 12.36 -12.84
C GLN A 204 -24.70 11.94 -12.46
N GLY A 205 -24.20 10.82 -13.00
CA GLY A 205 -22.88 10.26 -12.67
C GLY A 205 -22.12 9.80 -13.91
N LYS A 206 -20.80 10.02 -13.93
CA LYS A 206 -19.86 9.66 -15.01
C LYS A 206 -19.75 8.15 -15.24
N ILE A 207 -19.38 7.78 -16.47
CA ILE A 207 -19.67 6.53 -17.16
C ILE A 207 -18.65 5.38 -16.90
N ALA A 208 -19.20 4.17 -16.73
CA ALA A 208 -18.67 2.81 -16.99
C ALA A 208 -17.61 2.12 -16.09
N SER A 209 -16.84 2.79 -15.22
CA SER A 209 -15.84 2.08 -14.37
C SER A 209 -16.33 1.69 -12.97
N TYR A 210 -17.49 2.21 -12.54
CA TYR A 210 -18.07 1.98 -11.21
C TYR A 210 -17.17 2.52 -10.08
N PHE A 211 -16.45 3.61 -10.34
CA PHE A 211 -15.66 4.32 -9.33
C PHE A 211 -16.54 4.78 -8.16
N GLY A 212 -16.14 4.45 -6.93
CA GLY A 212 -16.94 4.70 -5.73
C GLY A 212 -17.86 3.55 -5.34
N HIS A 213 -17.76 2.38 -6.00
CA HIS A 213 -18.55 1.19 -5.64
C HIS A 213 -18.30 0.73 -4.21
N SER A 214 -17.03 0.78 -3.78
CA SER A 214 -16.62 0.53 -2.41
C SER A 214 -15.75 1.69 -1.92
N VAL A 215 -15.88 2.03 -0.65
CA VAL A 215 -15.07 3.06 0.01
C VAL A 215 -14.63 2.52 1.36
N ALA A 216 -13.35 2.70 1.67
CA ALA A 216 -12.79 2.44 2.99
C ALA A 216 -12.05 3.68 3.48
N VAL A 217 -12.09 3.88 4.80
CA VAL A 217 -11.47 5.01 5.48
C VAL A 217 -10.64 4.47 6.63
N THR A 218 -9.34 4.72 6.62
CA THR A 218 -8.40 4.28 7.65
C THR A 218 -7.06 5.01 7.45
N ASP A 219 -6.35 5.33 8.53
CA ASP A 219 -5.00 5.90 8.49
C ASP A 219 -3.98 4.80 8.15
N ILE A 220 -3.60 4.66 6.88
CA ILE A 220 -2.70 3.58 6.41
C ILE A 220 -1.23 3.98 6.49
N ASN A 221 -0.92 5.29 6.54
CA ASN A 221 0.46 5.80 6.59
C ASN A 221 0.87 6.29 8.00
N ARG A 222 -0.03 6.18 8.98
CA ARG A 222 0.16 6.54 10.38
C ARG A 222 0.53 8.02 10.58
N ASP A 223 -0.02 8.91 9.75
CA ASP A 223 0.21 10.35 9.90
C ASP A 223 -0.82 11.04 10.81
N GLY A 224 -1.78 10.27 11.33
CA GLY A 224 -2.86 10.72 12.21
C GLY A 224 -4.06 11.31 11.46
N CYS A 225 -4.07 11.27 10.13
CA CYS A 225 -5.21 11.61 9.29
C CYS A 225 -5.82 10.35 8.67
N ASP A 226 -7.14 10.35 8.46
CA ASP A 226 -7.83 9.23 7.81
C ASP A 226 -7.59 9.27 6.30
N ASP A 227 -7.06 8.19 5.72
CA ASP A 227 -6.90 8.05 4.27
C ASP A 227 -8.14 7.44 3.62
N ILE A 228 -8.29 7.64 2.31
CA ILE A 228 -9.47 7.18 1.55
C ILE A 228 -9.04 6.20 0.46
N LEU A 229 -9.68 5.04 0.45
CA LEU A 229 -9.54 4.04 -0.59
C LEU A 229 -10.86 3.90 -1.34
N ILE A 230 -10.80 3.93 -2.67
CA ILE A 230 -11.98 3.93 -3.54
C ILE A 230 -11.87 2.79 -4.56
N GLY A 231 -12.85 1.89 -4.56
CA GLY A 231 -12.94 0.80 -5.52
C GLY A 231 -13.67 1.18 -6.82
N ALA A 232 -13.17 0.65 -7.93
CA ALA A 232 -13.73 0.75 -9.28
C ALA A 232 -13.70 -0.64 -9.93
N PRO A 233 -14.60 -1.57 -9.54
CA PRO A 233 -14.53 -2.98 -9.92
C PRO A 233 -14.72 -3.22 -11.43
N LEU A 234 -15.41 -2.33 -12.15
CA LEU A 234 -15.58 -2.46 -13.61
C LEU A 234 -14.53 -1.67 -14.40
N PHE A 235 -13.43 -1.26 -13.76
CA PHE A 235 -12.33 -0.62 -14.47
C PHE A 235 -11.76 -1.55 -15.54
N MET A 236 -11.60 -0.99 -16.74
CA MET A 236 -11.04 -1.67 -17.90
C MET A 236 -9.62 -1.18 -18.16
N GLU A 237 -8.67 -2.10 -18.10
CA GLU A 237 -7.29 -1.86 -18.48
C GLU A 237 -7.15 -1.99 -20.01
N GLN A 238 -6.41 -1.07 -20.63
CA GLN A 238 -6.05 -1.15 -22.03
C GLN A 238 -4.76 -1.97 -22.17
N LEU A 239 -4.86 -3.11 -22.86
CA LEU A 239 -3.72 -3.97 -23.15
C LEU A 239 -2.88 -3.40 -24.30
N SER A 240 -1.62 -3.83 -24.40
CA SER A 240 -0.71 -3.47 -25.51
C SER A 240 -1.28 -3.81 -26.90
N THR A 241 -2.22 -4.75 -26.96
CA THR A 241 -2.96 -5.15 -28.17
C THR A 241 -4.13 -4.21 -28.52
N GLN A 242 -4.27 -3.07 -27.84
CA GLN A 242 -5.41 -2.14 -27.91
C GLN A 242 -6.77 -2.74 -27.54
N LYS A 243 -6.79 -3.93 -26.93
CA LYS A 243 -8.00 -4.53 -26.35
C LYS A 243 -8.21 -4.06 -24.92
N PHE A 244 -9.46 -3.94 -24.52
CA PHE A 244 -9.85 -3.63 -23.15
C PHE A 244 -10.12 -4.92 -22.38
N ARG A 245 -9.69 -4.95 -21.12
CA ARG A 245 -9.93 -6.05 -20.20
C ARG A 245 -10.45 -5.48 -18.89
N GLU A 246 -11.66 -5.85 -18.50
CA GLU A 246 -12.18 -5.56 -17.16
C GLU A 246 -11.31 -6.29 -16.14
N VAL A 247 -10.72 -5.56 -15.21
CA VAL A 247 -9.89 -6.11 -14.14
C VAL A 247 -10.30 -5.59 -12.77
N GLY A 248 -10.82 -4.37 -12.72
CA GLY A 248 -11.08 -3.65 -11.50
C GLY A 248 -9.83 -2.96 -10.94
N GLN A 249 -10.05 -1.87 -10.21
CA GLN A 249 -8.98 -1.02 -9.71
C GLN A 249 -9.36 -0.40 -8.36
N VAL A 250 -8.38 -0.13 -7.51
CA VAL A 250 -8.52 0.60 -6.26
C VAL A 250 -7.60 1.82 -6.28
N PHE A 251 -8.15 2.96 -5.90
CA PHE A 251 -7.45 4.24 -5.84
C PHE A 251 -7.23 4.62 -4.38
N VAL A 252 -6.00 4.98 -4.03
CA VAL A 252 -5.60 5.37 -2.69
C VAL A 252 -5.29 6.86 -2.67
N TYR A 253 -5.98 7.59 -1.79
CA TYR A 253 -5.77 9.01 -1.56
C TYR A 253 -5.31 9.19 -0.11
N LEU A 254 -4.06 9.64 0.04
CA LEU A 254 -3.51 9.95 1.36
C LEU A 254 -3.95 11.35 1.77
N GLN A 255 -4.52 11.48 2.96
CA GLN A 255 -4.98 12.75 3.46
C GLN A 255 -3.77 13.59 3.92
N ARG A 256 -3.73 14.85 3.50
CA ARG A 256 -2.73 15.83 3.97
C ARG A 256 -3.32 16.70 5.06
N LYS A 257 -2.45 17.32 5.86
CA LYS A 257 -2.82 18.32 6.88
C LYS A 257 -3.79 19.35 6.29
N GLY A 258 -4.84 19.69 7.05
CA GLY A 258 -5.90 20.61 6.60
C GLY A 258 -7.03 19.95 5.81
N PHE A 259 -7.22 18.63 5.94
CA PHE A 259 -8.28 17.86 5.23
C PHE A 259 -8.20 17.99 3.71
N SER A 260 -6.98 18.06 3.17
CA SER A 260 -6.74 18.22 1.74
C SER A 260 -6.24 16.92 1.11
N PHE A 261 -6.69 16.64 -0.12
CA PHE A 261 -6.23 15.51 -0.92
C PHE A 261 -5.53 16.01 -2.18
N SER A 262 -4.58 15.23 -2.69
CA SER A 262 -3.99 15.47 -4.01
C SER A 262 -5.04 15.35 -5.11
N SER A 263 -4.91 16.16 -6.17
CA SER A 263 -5.78 16.07 -7.36
C SER A 263 -5.61 14.76 -8.15
N ARG A 264 -4.53 14.01 -7.86
CA ARG A 264 -4.26 12.67 -8.39
C ARG A 264 -4.13 11.68 -7.25
N PRO A 265 -4.58 10.41 -7.43
CA PRO A 265 -4.39 9.36 -6.44
C PRO A 265 -2.90 9.19 -6.12
N ASN A 266 -2.58 8.95 -4.86
CA ASN A 266 -1.20 8.69 -4.41
C ASN A 266 -0.72 7.32 -4.89
N GLN A 267 -1.62 6.33 -4.89
CA GLN A 267 -1.35 4.97 -5.37
C GLN A 267 -2.57 4.41 -6.10
N ILE A 268 -2.32 3.46 -7.00
CA ILE A 268 -3.33 2.76 -7.78
C ILE A 268 -3.01 1.26 -7.76
N LEU A 269 -3.94 0.46 -7.24
CA LEU A 269 -3.85 -0.99 -7.23
C LEU A 269 -4.76 -1.56 -8.32
N THR A 270 -4.22 -2.35 -9.23
CA THR A 270 -4.97 -2.87 -10.39
C THR A 270 -5.10 -4.39 -10.30
N GLY A 271 -6.31 -4.90 -10.53
CA GLY A 271 -6.56 -6.34 -10.60
C GLY A 271 -5.82 -6.99 -11.77
N THR A 272 -5.51 -8.28 -11.64
CA THR A 272 -4.78 -9.04 -12.67
C THR A 272 -5.69 -9.93 -13.52
N TYR A 273 -6.83 -10.36 -12.97
CA TYR A 273 -7.74 -11.31 -13.58
C TYR A 273 -8.83 -10.61 -14.40
N ALA A 274 -9.08 -11.13 -15.61
CA ALA A 274 -10.17 -10.68 -16.46
C ALA A 274 -11.53 -10.93 -15.78
N PHE A 275 -12.40 -9.92 -15.74
CA PHE A 275 -13.68 -9.93 -15.03
C PHE A 275 -13.55 -10.23 -13.53
N GLY A 276 -12.36 -10.04 -12.96
CA GLY A 276 -12.07 -10.32 -11.55
C GLY A 276 -12.82 -9.40 -10.60
N ARG A 277 -13.16 -8.18 -11.07
CA ARG A 277 -13.85 -7.14 -10.32
C ARG A 277 -13.11 -6.73 -9.05
N PHE A 278 -11.79 -6.59 -9.17
CA PHE A 278 -10.93 -6.14 -8.07
C PHE A 278 -11.37 -4.78 -7.54
N GLY A 279 -11.48 -4.64 -6.22
CA GLY A 279 -12.03 -3.44 -5.58
C GLY A 279 -13.56 -3.48 -5.42
N SER A 280 -14.19 -4.65 -5.55
CA SER A 280 -15.63 -4.80 -5.26
C SER A 280 -15.95 -4.55 -3.79
N ALA A 281 -15.06 -4.98 -2.89
CA ALA A 281 -15.10 -4.68 -1.47
C ALA A 281 -13.71 -4.30 -0.98
N ILE A 282 -13.65 -3.35 -0.05
CA ILE A 282 -12.42 -2.94 0.63
C ILE A 282 -12.75 -2.92 2.12
N ALA A 283 -11.99 -3.66 2.92
CA ALA A 283 -12.19 -3.77 4.36
C ALA A 283 -10.91 -3.34 5.10
N PRO A 284 -10.96 -2.26 5.90
CA PRO A 284 -9.91 -1.99 6.88
C PRO A 284 -9.81 -3.18 7.84
N LEU A 285 -8.59 -3.63 8.08
CA LEU A 285 -8.31 -4.73 9.00
C LEU A 285 -7.79 -4.21 10.35
N GLY A 286 -7.34 -2.96 10.41
CA GLY A 286 -6.48 -2.49 11.49
C GLY A 286 -5.06 -2.99 11.28
N ASP A 287 -4.22 -2.83 12.30
CA ASP A 287 -2.83 -3.29 12.30
C ASP A 287 -2.78 -4.79 12.64
N ILE A 288 -2.75 -5.65 11.61
CA ILE A 288 -2.84 -7.11 11.74
C ILE A 288 -1.49 -7.76 12.06
N ASP A 289 -0.38 -7.11 11.70
CA ASP A 289 0.97 -7.63 11.93
C ASP A 289 1.73 -6.87 13.04
N HIS A 290 1.10 -5.86 13.63
CA HIS A 290 1.61 -5.03 14.71
C HIS A 290 2.89 -4.28 14.34
N ASP A 291 3.02 -3.87 13.08
CA ASP A 291 4.11 -3.02 12.61
C ASP A 291 3.83 -1.52 12.89
N GLY A 292 2.60 -1.19 13.29
CA GLY A 292 2.12 0.14 13.64
C GLY A 292 1.41 0.88 12.52
N PHE A 293 1.19 0.27 11.36
CA PHE A 293 0.39 0.79 10.25
C PHE A 293 -0.92 0.00 10.12
N ASN A 294 -1.99 0.62 9.61
CA ASN A 294 -3.24 -0.11 9.40
C ASN A 294 -3.24 -0.82 8.03
N ASP A 295 -3.76 -2.04 8.02
CA ASP A 295 -3.81 -2.91 6.85
C ASP A 295 -5.20 -3.00 6.23
N VAL A 296 -5.25 -3.49 5.00
CA VAL A 296 -6.47 -3.52 4.19
C VAL A 296 -6.63 -4.82 3.42
N ALA A 297 -7.84 -5.38 3.42
CA ALA A 297 -8.26 -6.44 2.52
C ALA A 297 -9.02 -5.87 1.31
N VAL A 298 -8.73 -6.38 0.11
CA VAL A 298 -9.42 -6.04 -1.15
C VAL A 298 -10.02 -7.29 -1.78
N GLY A 299 -11.32 -7.25 -2.08
CA GLY A 299 -12.08 -8.35 -2.65
C GLY A 299 -12.19 -8.28 -4.18
N ALA A 300 -12.05 -9.43 -4.83
CA ALA A 300 -12.24 -9.65 -6.26
C ALA A 300 -13.13 -10.88 -6.47
N PRO A 301 -14.45 -10.74 -6.34
CA PRO A 301 -15.39 -11.87 -6.32
C PRO A 301 -15.51 -12.61 -7.66
N GLY A 302 -15.09 -12.01 -8.77
CA GLY A 302 -15.03 -12.66 -10.07
C GLY A 302 -13.68 -13.33 -10.37
N SER A 303 -12.71 -13.25 -9.45
CA SER A 303 -11.36 -13.76 -9.65
C SER A 303 -11.24 -15.24 -9.27
N GLY A 304 -10.37 -15.99 -9.96
CA GLY A 304 -10.12 -17.40 -9.68
C GLY A 304 -11.35 -18.31 -9.83
N GLU A 305 -11.37 -19.44 -9.11
CA GLU A 305 -12.48 -20.41 -9.10
C GLU A 305 -13.59 -20.03 -8.09
N GLY A 306 -14.04 -18.77 -8.09
CA GLY A 306 -15.21 -18.36 -7.30
C GLY A 306 -15.06 -17.17 -6.36
N GLY A 307 -13.96 -16.42 -6.50
CA GLY A 307 -13.67 -15.21 -5.76
C GLY A 307 -12.36 -15.32 -4.96
N GLN A 308 -11.64 -14.21 -4.87
CA GLN A 308 -10.39 -14.09 -4.13
C GLN A 308 -10.35 -12.80 -3.31
N VAL A 309 -9.60 -12.82 -2.21
CA VAL A 309 -9.35 -11.65 -1.34
C VAL A 309 -7.84 -11.47 -1.16
N PHE A 310 -7.39 -10.24 -1.32
CA PHE A 310 -5.98 -9.84 -1.28
C PHE A 310 -5.71 -8.98 -0.05
N ILE A 311 -4.69 -9.32 0.73
CA ILE A 311 -4.28 -8.57 1.93
C ILE A 311 -3.08 -7.68 1.59
N TYR A 312 -3.23 -6.39 1.83
CA TYR A 312 -2.20 -5.36 1.63
C TYR A 312 -1.82 -4.75 2.96
N LEU A 313 -0.51 -4.63 3.22
CA LEU A 313 -0.01 -4.02 4.44
C LEU A 313 0.09 -2.50 4.30
N GLY A 314 -0.12 -1.79 5.40
CA GLY A 314 0.16 -0.37 5.52
C GLY A 314 1.67 -0.10 5.57
N GLN A 315 2.08 1.08 5.12
CA GLN A 315 3.44 1.58 5.23
C GLN A 315 3.46 3.11 5.18
N SER A 316 4.59 3.70 5.54
CA SER A 316 4.81 5.16 5.59
C SER A 316 4.37 5.93 4.32
N ASP A 317 4.36 5.27 3.17
CA ASP A 317 4.09 5.81 1.84
C ASP A 317 2.74 5.34 1.24
N GLY A 318 1.89 4.67 2.03
CA GLY A 318 0.57 4.17 1.63
C GLY A 318 0.44 2.67 1.86
N LEU A 319 -0.09 1.93 0.88
CA LEU A 319 -0.14 0.47 0.92
C LEU A 319 1.10 -0.15 0.26
N SER A 320 1.38 -1.41 0.58
CA SER A 320 2.35 -2.24 -0.11
C SER A 320 1.97 -2.44 -1.59
N ASN A 321 2.94 -2.43 -2.50
CA ASN A 321 2.65 -2.64 -3.94
C ASN A 321 2.23 -4.07 -4.28
N GLN A 322 2.63 -5.04 -3.46
CA GLN A 322 2.24 -6.44 -3.59
C GLN A 322 1.42 -6.84 -2.36
N TYR A 323 0.40 -7.67 -2.59
CA TYR A 323 -0.33 -8.30 -1.50
C TYR A 323 0.57 -9.31 -0.79
N VAL A 324 0.45 -9.41 0.52
CA VAL A 324 1.23 -10.33 1.35
C VAL A 324 0.57 -11.69 1.51
N GLN A 325 -0.76 -11.73 1.34
CA GLN A 325 -1.55 -12.95 1.44
C GLN A 325 -2.71 -12.93 0.45
N LEU A 326 -2.99 -14.09 -0.12
CA LEU A 326 -4.13 -14.37 -0.99
C LEU A 326 -5.04 -15.38 -0.30
N ILE A 327 -6.33 -15.07 -0.23
CA ILE A 327 -7.36 -15.96 0.29
C ILE A 327 -8.25 -16.38 -0.87
N GLU A 328 -8.25 -17.67 -1.19
CA GLU A 328 -9.08 -18.24 -2.25
C GLU A 328 -10.43 -18.71 -1.71
N SER A 329 -11.46 -18.65 -2.55
CA SER A 329 -12.78 -19.18 -2.20
C SER A 329 -12.68 -20.65 -1.77
N PRO A 330 -13.06 -21.00 -0.53
CA PRO A 330 -13.16 -22.40 -0.10
C PRO A 330 -14.43 -23.09 -0.63
N PHE A 331 -15.32 -22.34 -1.26
CA PHE A 331 -16.63 -22.82 -1.69
C PHE A 331 -16.63 -23.15 -3.17
N LYS A 332 -17.29 -24.25 -3.52
CA LYS A 332 -17.58 -24.65 -4.90
C LYS A 332 -19.08 -24.84 -5.05
N THR A 333 -19.63 -24.34 -6.14
CA THR A 333 -21.06 -24.31 -6.44
C THR A 333 -21.28 -24.78 -7.88
N LEU A 334 -22.37 -25.49 -8.12
CA LEU A 334 -22.65 -26.11 -9.43
C LEU A 334 -23.33 -25.16 -10.43
N LYS A 335 -23.98 -24.09 -9.95
CA LYS A 335 -24.89 -23.25 -10.75
C LYS A 335 -24.37 -21.82 -10.94
N ASP A 336 -24.14 -21.11 -9.84
CA ASP A 336 -23.65 -19.73 -9.83
C ASP A 336 -22.28 -19.69 -9.15
N PRO A 337 -21.32 -18.83 -9.55
CA PRO A 337 -20.06 -18.70 -8.83
C PRO A 337 -20.30 -18.27 -7.38
N PRO A 338 -19.49 -18.71 -6.40
CA PRO A 338 -19.66 -18.36 -4.98
C PRO A 338 -19.68 -16.86 -4.67
N MET A 339 -18.99 -16.04 -5.49
CA MET A 339 -18.84 -14.60 -5.30
C MET A 339 -18.17 -14.26 -3.96
N PHE A 340 -17.17 -15.06 -3.58
CA PHE A 340 -16.40 -14.89 -2.35
C PHE A 340 -15.61 -13.58 -2.37
N GLY A 341 -15.67 -12.79 -1.30
CA GLY A 341 -15.02 -11.47 -1.25
C GLY A 341 -15.87 -10.34 -1.82
N PHE A 342 -17.16 -10.57 -2.12
CA PHE A 342 -18.08 -9.51 -2.51
C PHE A 342 -18.45 -8.59 -1.35
N SER A 343 -18.51 -9.13 -0.12
CA SER A 343 -18.70 -8.36 1.10
C SER A 343 -17.68 -8.82 2.13
N MET A 344 -17.13 -7.87 2.88
CA MET A 344 -16.07 -8.14 3.87
C MET A 344 -16.14 -7.15 5.02
N ARG A 345 -15.69 -7.59 6.20
CA ARG A 345 -15.48 -6.73 7.36
C ARG A 345 -14.30 -7.24 8.16
N GLY A 346 -13.40 -6.32 8.53
CA GLY A 346 -12.29 -6.59 9.43
C GLY A 346 -12.30 -5.64 10.64
N GLY A 347 -11.19 -5.58 11.37
CA GLY A 347 -10.98 -4.61 12.44
C GLY A 347 -11.71 -4.94 13.75
N THR A 348 -12.11 -6.20 13.95
CA THR A 348 -12.73 -6.67 15.20
C THR A 348 -12.18 -8.03 15.57
N ASP A 349 -11.62 -8.15 16.75
CA ASP A 349 -11.12 -9.40 17.34
C ASP A 349 -12.30 -10.21 17.90
N ILE A 350 -12.62 -11.34 17.25
CA ILE A 350 -13.79 -12.19 17.55
C ILE A 350 -13.53 -13.17 18.69
N ASP A 351 -12.28 -13.55 18.92
CA ASP A 351 -11.90 -14.59 19.89
C ASP A 351 -11.04 -14.06 21.06
N ASP A 352 -10.92 -12.74 21.18
CA ASP A 352 -10.22 -12.00 22.25
C ASP A 352 -8.73 -12.38 22.32
N ASN A 353 -8.12 -12.67 21.16
CA ASN A 353 -6.71 -13.03 21.07
C ASN A 353 -5.79 -11.81 20.87
N GLY A 354 -6.34 -10.62 20.70
CA GLY A 354 -5.61 -9.36 20.50
C GLY A 354 -5.36 -8.99 19.04
N TYR A 355 -5.74 -9.83 18.07
CA TYR A 355 -5.63 -9.55 16.64
C TYR A 355 -7.03 -9.39 16.02
N PRO A 356 -7.24 -8.39 15.14
CA PRO A 356 -8.52 -8.18 14.51
C PRO A 356 -8.79 -9.22 13.42
N ASP A 357 -9.96 -9.86 13.43
CA ASP A 357 -10.35 -10.92 12.51
C ASP A 357 -11.05 -10.43 11.24
N LEU A 358 -11.23 -11.33 10.28
CA LEU A 358 -11.80 -11.04 8.97
C LEU A 358 -13.00 -11.97 8.66
N ILE A 359 -14.15 -11.36 8.38
CA ILE A 359 -15.33 -12.07 7.84
C ILE A 359 -15.50 -11.76 6.36
N ILE A 360 -15.80 -12.80 5.58
CA ILE A 360 -15.91 -12.75 4.13
C ILE A 360 -17.22 -13.41 3.68
N GLY A 361 -18.06 -12.66 3.00
CA GLY A 361 -19.29 -13.15 2.40
C GLY A 361 -19.08 -13.80 1.03
N ALA A 362 -19.81 -14.89 0.78
CA ALA A 362 -19.91 -15.60 -0.49
C ALA A 362 -21.38 -15.85 -0.80
N TRP A 363 -22.08 -14.80 -1.24
CA TRP A 363 -23.53 -14.82 -1.39
C TRP A 363 -24.03 -15.81 -2.45
N GLY A 364 -23.22 -16.10 -3.48
CA GLY A 364 -23.54 -17.11 -4.49
C GLY A 364 -23.53 -18.53 -3.93
N ALA A 365 -22.77 -18.75 -2.85
CA ALA A 365 -22.79 -20.00 -2.09
C ALA A 365 -23.72 -19.97 -0.86
N SER A 366 -24.41 -18.84 -0.62
CA SER A 366 -25.22 -18.60 0.59
C SER A 366 -24.44 -18.84 1.90
N LYS A 367 -23.16 -18.43 1.93
CA LYS A 367 -22.21 -18.69 3.02
C LYS A 367 -21.40 -17.46 3.43
N VAL A 368 -20.91 -17.49 4.66
CA VAL A 368 -19.92 -16.53 5.20
C VAL A 368 -18.80 -17.32 5.84
N ALA A 369 -17.55 -16.99 5.52
CA ALA A 369 -16.36 -17.54 6.15
C ALA A 369 -15.78 -16.52 7.14
N THR A 370 -15.41 -16.99 8.33
CA THR A 370 -14.73 -16.21 9.37
C THR A 370 -13.31 -16.75 9.50
N TYR A 371 -12.34 -15.91 9.14
CA TYR A 371 -10.93 -16.21 9.26
C TYR A 371 -10.38 -15.53 10.50
N ARG A 372 -9.68 -16.32 11.32
CA ARG A 372 -9.07 -15.84 12.55
C ARG A 372 -7.60 -15.59 12.33
N TYR A 373 -7.08 -14.52 12.92
CA TYR A 373 -5.64 -14.29 13.00
C TYR A 373 -5.04 -15.10 14.14
N LEU A 374 -3.88 -15.71 13.91
CA LEU A 374 -3.19 -16.53 14.90
C LEU A 374 -2.37 -15.65 15.83
N PHE A 375 -2.51 -15.92 17.13
CA PHE A 375 -1.95 -15.19 18.27
C PHE A 375 -0.41 -14.95 18.29
N LYS A 376 0.39 -15.64 17.45
CA LYS A 376 1.85 -15.69 17.65
C LYS A 376 2.64 -15.42 16.37
N ILE A 377 2.85 -14.14 16.09
CA ILE A 377 3.97 -13.71 15.26
C ILE A 377 5.23 -13.74 16.14
N ILE A 378 6.17 -14.64 15.85
CA ILE A 378 7.47 -14.65 16.52
C ILE A 378 8.46 -13.94 15.57
N GLN A 379 8.81 -12.70 15.91
CA GLN A 379 9.88 -11.99 15.22
C GLN A 379 11.22 -12.30 15.87
N ILE A 380 12.04 -13.11 15.18
CA ILE A 380 13.39 -13.41 15.61
C ILE A 380 14.34 -12.54 14.81
N THR A 381 15.06 -11.65 15.50
CA THR A 381 16.05 -10.78 14.87
C THR A 381 17.44 -11.28 15.20
N VAL A 382 18.16 -11.77 14.20
CA VAL A 382 19.59 -12.05 14.33
C VAL A 382 20.34 -10.74 14.20
N ARG A 383 20.76 -10.15 15.34
CA ARG A 383 21.40 -8.82 15.34
C ARG A 383 22.77 -8.82 14.69
N THR A 384 23.62 -9.81 14.99
CA THR A 384 24.98 -9.88 14.45
C THR A 384 25.51 -11.31 14.47
N LEU A 385 25.97 -11.80 13.30
CA LEU A 385 26.94 -12.90 13.26
C LEU A 385 28.33 -12.32 13.50
N LYS A 386 28.96 -12.66 14.62
CA LYS A 386 30.34 -12.20 14.92
C LYS A 386 31.30 -13.35 14.69
N PHE A 387 32.23 -13.13 13.75
CA PHE A 387 33.29 -14.05 13.41
C PHE A 387 34.58 -13.56 14.07
N PHE A 388 35.19 -14.39 14.91
CA PHE A 388 36.52 -14.12 15.43
C PHE A 388 37.46 -15.13 14.79
N ILE A 389 38.31 -14.68 13.86
CA ILE A 389 39.44 -15.50 13.43
C ILE A 389 40.44 -15.44 14.59
N VAL A 390 40.62 -16.55 15.30
CA VAL A 390 41.68 -16.67 16.29
C VAL A 390 42.80 -17.45 15.62
N ILE A 391 43.86 -16.75 15.23
CA ILE A 391 45.12 -17.40 14.85
C ILE A 391 45.75 -17.89 16.15
N ILE A 392 45.37 -19.10 16.59
CA ILE A 392 46.01 -19.74 17.72
C ILE A 392 47.36 -20.27 17.22
N TRP A 393 48.44 -19.59 17.59
CA TRP A 393 49.80 -20.15 17.52
C TRP A 393 49.93 -21.26 18.57
N LEU A 394 49.46 -22.47 18.26
CA LEU A 394 49.89 -23.66 19.00
C LEU A 394 51.26 -24.05 18.43
N TYR A 395 52.31 -23.50 19.04
CA TYR A 395 53.64 -24.08 18.94
C TYR A 395 53.53 -25.57 19.31
N MET A 396 53.86 -26.43 18.34
CA MET A 396 53.88 -27.90 18.43
C MET A 396 52.53 -28.60 18.19
N LEU A 397 52.09 -28.64 16.94
CA LEU A 397 51.59 -29.80 16.15
C LEU A 397 50.61 -29.32 15.07
N HIS A 398 51.09 -29.30 13.82
CA HIS A 398 50.34 -29.01 12.59
C HIS A 398 49.65 -27.63 12.50
N ASN A 399 50.08 -26.82 11.52
CA ASN A 399 49.52 -25.49 11.22
C ASN A 399 48.02 -25.56 10.87
N PHE A 400 47.13 -25.42 11.86
CA PHE A 400 45.70 -25.24 11.65
C PHE A 400 45.29 -23.81 11.98
N GLN A 401 44.60 -23.16 11.05
CA GLN A 401 44.00 -21.85 11.28
C GLN A 401 42.58 -22.05 11.83
N TYR A 402 42.29 -21.49 13.01
CA TYR A 402 41.00 -21.64 13.69
C TYR A 402 40.08 -20.43 13.48
N ILE A 403 38.79 -20.70 13.39
CA ILE A 403 37.71 -19.72 13.24
C ILE A 403 36.75 -19.94 14.42
N GLY A 404 36.73 -18.99 15.36
CA GLY A 404 35.75 -18.94 16.44
C GLY A 404 34.45 -18.29 15.96
N LEU A 405 33.34 -18.99 16.15
CA LEU A 405 31.99 -18.56 15.74
C LEU A 405 31.17 -18.26 16.99
N ASN A 406 30.77 -17.00 17.16
CA ASN A 406 29.86 -16.60 18.23
C ASN A 406 28.56 -16.05 17.60
N GLN A 407 27.47 -16.78 17.81
CA GLN A 407 26.16 -16.41 17.27
C GLN A 407 25.29 -15.87 18.38
N ARG A 408 24.70 -14.68 18.16
CA ARG A 408 23.75 -14.06 19.09
C ARG A 408 22.36 -14.05 18.47
N PHE A 409 21.39 -14.66 19.16
CA PHE A 409 19.98 -14.57 18.81
C PHE A 409 19.31 -13.58 19.76
N SER A 410 18.67 -12.56 19.20
CA SER A 410 17.81 -11.67 19.98
C SER A 410 16.35 -11.93 19.61
N THR A 411 15.48 -12.02 20.61
CA THR A 411 14.04 -12.06 20.40
C THR A 411 13.46 -10.68 20.62
N GLY A 412 12.71 -10.19 19.63
CA GLY A 412 11.84 -9.05 19.79
C GLY A 412 10.41 -9.57 19.79
N PHE A 413 9.72 -9.43 20.91
CA PHE A 413 8.26 -9.58 20.93
C PHE A 413 7.66 -8.18 20.84
N ASN A 414 7.02 -7.85 19.72
CA ASN A 414 6.16 -6.67 19.67
C ASN A 414 4.90 -6.99 20.46
N SER A 415 4.93 -6.75 21.77
CA SER A 415 3.70 -6.61 22.54
C SER A 415 3.46 -5.12 22.75
N GLY A 416 2.48 -4.57 22.03
CA GLY A 416 1.97 -3.23 22.29
C GLY A 416 1.49 -3.10 23.75
N PRO A 417 1.53 -1.89 24.33
CA PRO A 417 1.10 -1.66 25.70
C PRO A 417 -0.44 -1.70 25.77
N GLY A 418 -1.01 -2.81 26.23
CA GLY A 418 -2.47 -2.93 26.39
C GLY A 418 -3.02 -4.29 26.81
N PHE A 419 -2.16 -5.28 27.10
CA PHE A 419 -2.61 -6.64 27.42
C PHE A 419 -3.18 -6.73 28.84
N CYS A 420 -4.52 -6.78 28.93
CA CYS A 420 -5.17 -7.44 30.06
C CYS A 420 -5.04 -8.95 29.86
N THR A 421 -4.34 -9.58 30.81
CA THR A 421 -4.05 -11.00 30.92
C THR A 421 -5.29 -11.88 30.84
N GLY A 422 -5.27 -12.91 29.98
CA GLY A 422 -6.44 -13.77 29.85
C GLY A 422 -6.34 -15.12 29.16
N HIS A 423 -5.21 -15.65 28.67
CA HIS A 423 -5.05 -17.11 28.42
C HIS A 423 -3.58 -17.47 28.11
N GLN A 424 -3.22 -18.71 28.43
CA GLN A 424 -1.86 -19.25 28.56
C GLN A 424 -0.92 -18.95 27.38
N VAL A 425 -0.09 -17.92 27.53
CA VAL A 425 1.04 -17.66 26.64
C VAL A 425 2.14 -18.66 26.98
N VAL A 426 2.39 -19.63 26.09
CA VAL A 426 3.56 -20.51 26.17
C VAL A 426 4.82 -19.64 26.24
N THR A 427 5.58 -19.74 27.32
CA THR A 427 6.71 -18.86 27.65
C THR A 427 8.02 -19.25 26.97
N GLN A 428 8.09 -20.45 26.39
CA GLN A 428 9.28 -21.03 25.76
C GLN A 428 8.97 -21.56 24.35
N HIS A 429 9.74 -21.10 23.36
CA HIS A 429 9.67 -21.62 22.00
C HIS A 429 10.95 -22.37 21.63
N MET A 430 10.79 -23.53 21.01
CA MET A 430 11.91 -24.34 20.52
C MET A 430 12.11 -24.09 19.04
N LEU A 431 13.34 -23.79 18.65
CA LEU A 431 13.76 -23.61 17.27
C LEU A 431 14.64 -24.77 16.83
N ASN A 432 14.38 -25.28 15.62
CA ASN A 432 15.26 -26.18 14.91
C ASN A 432 16.27 -25.33 14.15
N THR A 433 17.55 -25.41 14.52
CA THR A 433 18.61 -24.58 13.92
C THR A 433 19.66 -25.45 13.23
N GLU A 434 20.09 -25.01 12.05
CA GLU A 434 21.14 -25.63 11.24
C GLU A 434 22.24 -24.60 10.93
N LEU A 435 23.47 -24.90 11.35
CA LEU A 435 24.67 -24.19 10.95
C LEU A 435 25.33 -24.91 9.78
N GLN A 436 25.64 -24.21 8.70
CA GLN A 436 26.44 -24.72 7.58
C GLN A 436 27.67 -23.84 7.33
N LEU A 437 28.83 -24.49 7.23
CA LEU A 437 30.09 -23.89 6.84
C LEU A 437 30.35 -24.07 5.34
N ASP A 438 30.92 -23.04 4.72
CA ASP A 438 31.29 -22.96 3.30
C ASP A 438 30.14 -23.38 2.35
N ARG A 439 28.92 -22.88 2.62
CA ARG A 439 27.67 -23.31 1.96
C ARG A 439 27.72 -23.18 0.43
N MET A 440 28.42 -22.18 -0.09
CA MET A 440 28.55 -21.96 -1.53
C MET A 440 29.45 -22.98 -2.25
N LYS A 441 30.23 -23.78 -1.51
CA LYS A 441 31.00 -24.89 -2.06
C LYS A 441 30.19 -26.18 -2.04
N GLN A 442 30.42 -27.02 -3.05
CA GLN A 442 29.90 -28.38 -3.05
C GLN A 442 30.38 -29.15 -1.82
N SER A 443 29.60 -30.12 -1.36
CA SER A 443 29.86 -30.87 -0.12
C SER A 443 31.29 -31.40 0.01
N MET A 444 31.87 -31.93 -1.07
CA MET A 444 33.25 -32.47 -1.09
C MET A 444 34.36 -31.43 -1.25
N ALA A 445 34.01 -30.17 -1.53
CA ALA A 445 34.94 -29.07 -1.76
C ALA A 445 34.90 -28.02 -0.65
N ARG A 446 34.22 -28.33 0.47
CA ARG A 446 34.14 -27.43 1.63
C ARG A 446 35.50 -27.34 2.30
N ARG A 447 35.96 -26.10 2.52
CA ARG A 447 37.31 -25.83 3.02
C ARG A 447 37.38 -25.81 4.54
N THR A 448 36.24 -25.73 5.22
CA THR A 448 36.16 -25.58 6.68
C THR A 448 35.28 -26.64 7.31
N LEU A 449 35.70 -27.15 8.46
CA LEU A 449 34.98 -28.14 9.26
C LEU A 449 34.86 -27.67 10.71
N LEU A 450 33.83 -28.15 11.42
CA LEU A 450 33.68 -27.93 12.85
C LEU A 450 34.67 -28.80 13.63
N LEU A 451 35.28 -28.25 14.68
CA LEU A 451 36.30 -28.94 15.47
C LEU A 451 35.71 -30.15 16.22
N ASP A 452 34.53 -30.00 16.81
CA ASP A 452 33.94 -31.03 17.67
C ASP A 452 33.39 -32.23 16.89
N SER A 453 32.78 -31.99 15.73
CA SER A 453 32.09 -33.02 14.92
C SER A 453 32.87 -33.46 13.69
N ASN A 454 33.90 -32.70 13.30
CA ASN A 454 34.61 -32.88 12.04
C ASN A 454 33.70 -32.86 10.80
N GLN A 455 32.56 -32.18 10.89
CA GLN A 455 31.56 -32.06 9.83
C GLN A 455 31.41 -30.58 9.43
N PRO A 456 31.00 -30.29 8.19
CA PRO A 456 30.80 -28.92 7.72
C PRO A 456 29.42 -28.35 8.12
N SER A 457 28.64 -29.07 8.93
CA SER A 457 27.33 -28.64 9.41
C SER A 457 27.02 -29.16 10.81
N ALA A 458 26.15 -28.45 11.54
CA ALA A 458 25.64 -28.87 12.84
C ALA A 458 24.14 -28.55 12.97
N TYR A 459 23.40 -29.51 13.53
CA TYR A 459 21.99 -29.35 13.90
C TYR A 459 21.86 -29.24 15.41
N PHE A 460 21.07 -28.28 15.88
CA PHE A 460 20.80 -28.12 17.30
C PHE A 460 19.45 -27.45 17.54
N HIS A 461 18.89 -27.70 18.73
CA HIS A 461 17.71 -26.98 19.20
C HIS A 461 18.12 -25.76 20.01
N LEU A 462 17.39 -24.66 19.83
CA LEU A 462 17.54 -23.44 20.61
C LEU A 462 16.22 -23.17 21.34
N SER A 463 16.25 -23.16 22.67
CA SER A 463 15.13 -22.73 23.50
C SER A 463 15.21 -21.22 23.67
N VAL A 464 14.17 -20.50 23.26
CA VAL A 464 14.12 -19.04 23.38
C VAL A 464 12.91 -18.62 24.20
N GLU A 465 13.16 -17.74 25.15
CA GLU A 465 12.17 -17.25 26.13
C GLU A 465 11.74 -15.81 25.81
N ARG A 466 10.55 -15.45 26.29
CA ARG A 466 10.03 -14.08 26.18
C ARG A 466 10.78 -13.15 27.14
N ASN A 467 11.31 -12.03 26.62
CA ASN A 467 12.05 -11.00 27.37
C ASN A 467 13.37 -11.47 28.03
N SER A 468 13.99 -12.55 27.56
CA SER A 468 15.29 -12.99 28.04
C SER A 468 16.45 -12.32 27.29
N ALA A 469 17.64 -12.33 27.90
CA ALA A 469 18.87 -11.86 27.27
C ALA A 469 19.23 -12.71 26.03
N ASP A 470 19.98 -12.12 25.09
CA ASP A 470 20.42 -12.75 23.85
C ASP A 470 20.95 -14.18 24.09
N VAL A 471 20.30 -15.20 23.51
CA VAL A 471 20.74 -16.60 23.63
C VAL A 471 21.88 -16.81 22.64
N CYS A 472 23.05 -17.24 23.14
CA CYS A 472 24.25 -17.40 22.32
C CYS A 472 24.76 -18.84 22.35
N LYS A 473 25.17 -19.36 21.18
CA LYS A 473 25.84 -20.65 21.06
C LYS A 473 27.14 -20.49 20.28
N ASN A 474 28.23 -20.97 20.87
CA ASN A 474 29.57 -20.85 20.30
C ASN A 474 29.95 -22.15 19.57
N PHE A 475 30.63 -22.00 18.44
CA PHE A 475 31.21 -23.09 17.67
C PHE A 475 32.65 -22.76 17.31
N THR A 476 33.51 -23.78 17.22
CA THR A 476 34.87 -23.62 16.72
C THR A 476 34.99 -24.39 15.41
N ALA A 477 35.43 -23.70 14.35
CA ALA A 477 35.72 -24.29 13.05
C ALA A 477 37.21 -24.17 12.73
N TYR A 478 37.71 -25.00 11.83
CA TYR A 478 39.08 -24.96 11.36
C TYR A 478 39.14 -25.08 9.83
N LEU A 479 40.22 -24.56 9.25
CA LEU A 479 40.48 -24.60 7.80
C LEU A 479 41.31 -25.84 7.43
N LEU A 480 40.92 -26.54 6.36
CA LEU A 480 41.67 -27.68 5.84
C LEU A 480 43.02 -27.24 5.25
N PRO A 481 44.08 -28.06 5.37
CA PRO A 481 45.42 -27.68 4.91
C PRO A 481 45.57 -27.68 3.37
N GLU A 482 44.81 -28.53 2.66
CA GLU A 482 44.94 -28.70 1.21
C GLU A 482 43.67 -28.30 0.45
N PHE A 483 43.69 -27.13 -0.18
CA PHE A 483 42.65 -26.69 -1.11
C PHE A 483 43.20 -25.65 -2.11
N LYS A 484 42.65 -25.62 -3.33
CA LYS A 484 43.14 -24.75 -4.41
C LYS A 484 42.59 -23.32 -4.33
N ASP A 485 41.36 -23.17 -3.85
CA ASP A 485 40.62 -21.90 -3.90
C ASP A 485 40.81 -21.07 -2.62
N LYS A 486 41.76 -20.13 -2.68
CA LYS A 486 42.09 -19.20 -1.60
C LYS A 486 41.49 -17.80 -1.76
N LEU A 487 40.83 -17.54 -2.89
CA LEU A 487 40.30 -16.20 -3.22
C LEU A 487 38.82 -16.06 -2.88
N SER A 488 38.03 -17.13 -3.04
CA SER A 488 36.60 -17.05 -2.77
C SER A 488 36.30 -16.93 -1.26
N PRO A 489 35.34 -16.09 -0.86
CA PRO A 489 34.91 -16.01 0.53
C PRO A 489 34.33 -17.35 1.02
N ILE A 490 34.47 -17.59 2.31
CA ILE A 490 33.89 -18.73 3.04
C ILE A 490 32.57 -18.25 3.62
N PHE A 491 31.46 -18.72 3.05
CA PHE A 491 30.12 -18.36 3.49
C PHE A 491 29.64 -19.27 4.61
N ILE A 492 29.15 -18.68 5.69
CA ILE A 492 28.59 -19.36 6.85
C ILE A 492 27.12 -18.97 6.92
N SER A 493 26.24 -19.95 6.90
CA SER A 493 24.80 -19.74 6.97
C SER A 493 24.20 -20.42 8.18
N VAL A 494 23.24 -19.76 8.78
CA VAL A 494 22.43 -20.28 9.88
C VAL A 494 20.98 -20.22 9.46
N ASN A 495 20.37 -21.40 9.34
CA ASN A 495 18.94 -21.53 9.07
C ASN A 495 18.23 -21.90 10.36
N TYR A 496 17.06 -21.33 10.62
CA TYR A 496 16.22 -21.74 11.74
C TYR A 496 14.75 -21.82 11.36
N SER A 497 14.04 -22.74 12.00
CA SER A 497 12.60 -22.93 11.86
C SER A 497 11.96 -23.24 13.21
N LEU A 498 10.66 -23.00 13.34
CA LEU A 498 9.93 -23.30 14.55
C LEU A 498 9.72 -24.81 14.68
N ALA A 499 9.98 -25.39 15.85
CA ALA A 499 9.84 -26.83 16.07
C ALA A 499 8.38 -27.31 16.06
N ASN A 500 7.43 -26.44 16.40
CA ASN A 500 5.99 -26.71 16.33
C ASN A 500 5.27 -25.51 15.70
N SER A 501 4.71 -25.69 14.50
CA SER A 501 4.10 -24.63 13.69
C SER A 501 2.58 -24.46 13.88
N LYS A 502 1.94 -25.26 14.75
CA LYS A 502 0.48 -25.25 14.87
C LYS A 502 -0.10 -23.95 15.45
N ASP A 503 0.67 -23.28 16.32
CA ASP A 503 0.16 -22.15 17.09
C ASP A 503 0.91 -20.83 16.80
N ALA A 504 1.94 -20.84 15.95
CA ALA A 504 2.80 -19.70 15.73
C ALA A 504 3.44 -19.68 14.35
N VAL A 505 3.60 -18.47 13.82
CA VAL A 505 4.20 -18.19 12.54
C VAL A 505 5.49 -17.39 12.76
N LEU A 506 6.56 -17.82 12.11
CA LEU A 506 7.84 -17.12 12.15
C LEU A 506 7.81 -15.98 11.13
N HIS A 507 8.09 -14.76 11.58
CA HIS A 507 8.15 -13.58 10.72
C HIS A 507 9.55 -12.97 10.69
N GLY A 508 9.99 -12.53 9.51
CA GLY A 508 11.26 -11.87 9.29
C GLY A 508 12.25 -12.73 8.50
N GLN A 509 13.54 -12.55 8.77
CA GLN A 509 14.59 -13.38 8.18
C GLN A 509 14.61 -14.72 8.91
N SER A 510 14.65 -15.83 8.20
CA SER A 510 14.82 -17.20 8.76
C SER A 510 16.21 -17.77 8.50
N VAL A 511 17.00 -17.01 7.75
CA VAL A 511 18.36 -17.35 7.33
C VAL A 511 19.24 -16.15 7.61
N ALA A 512 20.29 -16.38 8.39
CA ALA A 512 21.36 -15.41 8.57
C ALA A 512 22.61 -15.91 7.85
N VAL A 513 23.18 -15.06 6.99
CA VAL A 513 24.42 -15.37 6.26
C VAL A 513 25.49 -14.40 6.69
N GLY A 514 26.68 -14.91 6.95
CA GLY A 514 27.89 -14.12 7.05
C GLY A 514 29.01 -14.76 6.25
N GLN A 515 30.09 -14.02 6.07
CA GLN A 515 31.23 -14.48 5.30
C GLN A 515 32.54 -14.14 6.02
N THR A 516 33.56 -14.92 5.70
CA THR A 516 34.93 -14.66 6.11
C THR A 516 35.87 -14.97 4.95
N ARG A 517 37.09 -14.43 4.94
CA ARG A 517 38.05 -14.60 3.85
C ARG A 517 39.40 -15.06 4.36
N ILE A 518 40.15 -15.71 3.48
CA ILE A 518 41.55 -16.03 3.73
C ILE A 518 42.36 -14.76 3.45
N ILE A 519 43.14 -14.32 4.44
CA ILE A 519 44.01 -13.14 4.32
C ILE A 519 45.02 -13.41 3.20
N LEU A 520 45.06 -12.54 2.20
CA LEU A 520 45.95 -12.67 1.04
C LEU A 520 46.53 -11.29 0.69
N ASN A 521 47.85 -11.21 0.51
CA ASN A 521 48.56 -10.00 0.09
C ASN A 521 48.42 -8.76 1.03
N CYS A 522 48.36 -8.95 2.35
CA CYS A 522 48.31 -7.87 3.35
C CYS A 522 49.68 -7.61 4.01
N GLY A 523 50.76 -7.49 3.23
CA GLY A 523 52.09 -7.23 3.77
C GLY A 523 52.66 -8.32 4.69
N GLN A 524 53.65 -7.94 5.52
CA GLN A 524 54.33 -8.84 6.47
C GLN A 524 53.63 -8.93 7.83
N ASP A 525 52.80 -7.94 8.15
CA ASP A 525 52.01 -7.85 9.38
C ASP A 525 50.64 -8.54 9.26
N ASN A 526 50.26 -9.00 8.05
CA ASN A 526 49.01 -9.69 7.74
C ASN A 526 47.75 -8.85 8.05
N ILE A 527 47.87 -7.52 8.09
CA ILE A 527 46.75 -6.60 8.36
C ILE A 527 46.54 -5.72 7.13
N CYS A 528 45.45 -5.92 6.39
CA CYS A 528 45.17 -5.13 5.20
C CYS A 528 44.66 -3.72 5.56
N ILE A 529 45.43 -2.68 5.23
CA ILE A 529 45.07 -1.26 5.41
C ILE A 529 44.77 -0.62 4.04
N PRO A 530 43.49 -0.37 3.69
CA PRO A 530 43.14 0.26 2.42
C PRO A 530 43.26 1.79 2.48
N ASP A 531 43.34 2.45 1.32
CA ASP A 531 43.26 3.92 1.16
C ASP A 531 42.18 4.23 0.11
N LEU A 532 40.93 4.26 0.57
CA LEU A 532 39.74 4.41 -0.26
C LEU A 532 39.47 5.89 -0.55
N ARG A 533 39.35 6.25 -1.83
CA ARG A 533 39.07 7.62 -2.29
C ARG A 533 37.86 7.66 -3.20
N LEU A 534 36.98 8.63 -2.95
CA LEU A 534 35.74 8.83 -3.70
C LEU A 534 35.69 10.24 -4.29
N LYS A 535 35.33 10.33 -5.57
CA LYS A 535 34.98 11.58 -6.26
C LYS A 535 33.65 11.39 -6.97
N ALA A 536 32.82 12.44 -7.01
CA ALA A 536 31.56 12.41 -7.73
C ALA A 536 31.23 13.76 -8.37
N VAL A 537 30.60 13.72 -9.53
CA VAL A 537 30.20 14.89 -10.33
C VAL A 537 28.83 14.64 -10.94
N ALA A 538 27.94 15.63 -10.92
CA ALA A 538 26.67 15.57 -11.63
C ALA A 538 26.88 15.97 -13.10
N SER A 539 26.39 15.15 -14.04
CA SER A 539 26.58 15.39 -15.48
C SER A 539 25.56 16.35 -16.08
N THR A 540 24.42 16.59 -15.41
CA THR A 540 23.27 17.27 -16.02
C THR A 540 23.28 18.78 -15.84
N GLN A 541 22.66 19.48 -16.80
CA GLN A 541 22.14 20.85 -16.62
C GLN A 541 21.20 20.91 -15.39
N PRO A 542 20.94 22.11 -14.82
CA PRO A 542 20.07 22.23 -13.65
C PRO A 542 18.71 21.56 -13.89
N ILE A 543 18.19 20.95 -12.85
CA ILE A 543 17.01 20.09 -12.90
C ILE A 543 15.77 20.96 -12.90
N LEU A 544 14.85 20.69 -13.82
CA LEU A 544 13.69 21.54 -14.03
C LEU A 544 12.49 21.04 -13.21
N ILE A 545 11.83 21.96 -12.49
CA ILE A 545 10.60 21.64 -11.75
C ILE A 545 9.49 21.26 -12.75
N GLY A 546 8.92 20.06 -12.57
CA GLY A 546 7.89 19.51 -13.45
C GLY A 546 8.42 18.75 -14.68
N ASP A 547 9.74 18.61 -14.80
CA ASP A 547 10.38 17.79 -15.83
C ASP A 547 10.65 16.36 -15.31
N GLU A 548 10.61 15.36 -16.19
CA GLU A 548 10.82 13.94 -15.86
C GLU A 548 12.24 13.45 -16.19
N ASN A 549 13.13 14.35 -16.62
CA ASN A 549 14.50 14.00 -16.99
C ASN A 549 15.33 13.52 -15.78
N PRO A 550 15.94 12.32 -15.83
CA PRO A 550 16.74 11.80 -14.74
C PRO A 550 18.09 12.53 -14.61
N ALA A 551 18.54 12.71 -13.37
CA ALA A 551 19.88 13.16 -13.03
C ALA A 551 20.90 12.03 -13.24
N LEU A 552 22.01 12.34 -13.89
CA LEU A 552 23.13 11.41 -14.06
C LEU A 552 24.27 11.81 -13.12
N LEU A 553 24.60 10.94 -12.17
CA LEU A 553 25.74 11.09 -11.26
C LEU A 553 26.91 10.24 -11.76
N ILE A 554 28.07 10.85 -11.94
CA ILE A 554 29.31 10.19 -12.33
C ILE A 554 30.17 10.03 -11.09
N ILE A 555 30.56 8.79 -10.78
CA ILE A 555 31.33 8.42 -9.61
C ILE A 555 32.67 7.81 -10.05
N GLU A 556 33.73 8.23 -9.40
CA GLU A 556 35.09 7.71 -9.55
C GLU A 556 35.57 7.21 -8.18
N ALA A 557 35.97 5.96 -8.12
CA ALA A 557 36.39 5.30 -6.89
C ALA A 557 37.74 4.61 -7.08
N GLU A 558 38.65 4.84 -6.15
CA GLU A 558 40.04 4.42 -6.22
C GLU A 558 40.49 3.87 -4.86
N ASN A 559 41.34 2.82 -4.87
CA ASN A 559 42.04 2.33 -3.70
C ASN A 559 43.55 2.40 -3.92
N GLN A 560 44.24 3.29 -3.19
CA GLN A 560 45.72 3.44 -3.26
C GLN A 560 46.47 2.64 -2.19
N GLY A 561 45.75 1.95 -1.30
CA GLY A 561 46.31 1.15 -0.21
C GLY A 561 46.35 -0.34 -0.52
N GLU A 562 46.29 -1.16 0.52
CA GLU A 562 46.21 -2.61 0.39
C GLU A 562 44.79 -3.09 0.06
N GLY A 563 44.58 -4.41 0.02
CA GLY A 563 43.29 -5.01 -0.31
C GLY A 563 42.15 -4.57 0.62
N ALA A 564 41.15 -3.89 0.05
CA ALA A 564 39.91 -3.61 0.75
C ALA A 564 38.93 -4.78 0.59
N TYR A 565 38.29 -5.18 1.69
CA TYR A 565 37.33 -6.29 1.73
C TYR A 565 35.91 -5.76 1.76
N GLU A 566 35.05 -6.33 0.90
CA GLU A 566 33.63 -5.99 0.84
C GLU A 566 33.40 -4.48 0.69
N THR A 567 34.10 -3.91 -0.28
CA THR A 567 33.98 -2.51 -0.65
C THR A 567 32.66 -2.22 -1.32
N GLU A 568 31.85 -1.42 -0.65
CA GLU A 568 30.52 -1.01 -1.07
C GLU A 568 30.46 0.53 -1.09
N LEU A 569 29.82 1.09 -2.11
CA LEU A 569 29.49 2.51 -2.17
C LEU A 569 28.10 2.72 -1.59
N TYR A 570 28.01 3.55 -0.56
CA TYR A 570 26.75 3.98 0.04
C TYR A 570 26.38 5.36 -0.51
N ILE A 571 25.16 5.48 -1.06
CA ILE A 571 24.61 6.74 -1.54
C ILE A 571 23.29 7.00 -0.82
N SER A 572 23.19 8.13 -0.15
CA SER A 572 21.97 8.62 0.48
C SER A 572 21.35 9.71 -0.40
N PRO A 573 20.36 9.37 -1.26
CA PRO A 573 19.64 10.35 -2.04
C PRO A 573 18.70 11.21 -1.18
N PRO A 574 18.31 12.40 -1.67
CA PRO A 574 17.32 13.24 -1.00
C PRO A 574 15.90 12.62 -1.03
N ALA A 575 15.00 13.13 -0.21
CA ALA A 575 13.62 12.65 -0.15
C ALA A 575 12.94 12.69 -1.54
N HIS A 576 12.02 11.75 -1.79
CA HIS A 576 11.30 11.61 -3.06
C HIS A 576 12.17 11.33 -4.30
N THR A 577 13.42 10.90 -4.11
CA THR A 577 14.34 10.50 -5.18
C THR A 577 14.38 8.97 -5.34
N HIS A 578 14.36 8.51 -6.59
CA HIS A 578 14.32 7.10 -6.96
C HIS A 578 15.53 6.75 -7.84
N TYR A 579 16.16 5.62 -7.53
CA TYR A 579 17.26 5.08 -8.32
C TYR A 579 16.72 4.35 -9.55
N GLN A 580 17.24 4.66 -10.74
CA GLN A 580 16.80 4.05 -11.99
C GLN A 580 17.74 2.94 -12.49
N GLY A 581 19.05 3.10 -12.32
CA GLY A 581 20.02 2.13 -12.80
C GLY A 581 21.43 2.67 -13.05
N VAL A 582 22.30 1.78 -13.53
CA VAL A 582 23.69 2.07 -13.90
C VAL A 582 23.81 2.30 -15.41
N VAL A 583 24.67 3.22 -15.84
CA VAL A 583 25.02 3.40 -17.25
C VAL A 583 25.76 2.16 -17.76
N SER A 584 25.13 1.43 -18.70
CA SER A 584 25.69 0.20 -19.29
C SER A 584 26.25 0.40 -20.71
N ASN A 585 25.85 1.49 -21.40
CA ASN A 585 26.08 1.66 -22.85
C ASN A 585 27.30 2.53 -23.22
N GLN A 586 28.27 2.74 -22.31
CA GLN A 586 29.48 3.52 -22.59
C GLN A 586 30.73 2.76 -22.17
N GLU A 587 31.71 2.64 -23.07
CA GLU A 587 32.94 1.87 -22.86
C GLU A 587 33.80 2.40 -21.69
N ASN A 588 33.63 3.66 -21.29
CA ASN A 588 34.38 4.28 -20.18
C ASN A 588 33.76 4.04 -18.80
N PHE A 589 32.57 3.41 -18.70
CA PHE A 589 31.91 3.15 -17.43
C PHE A 589 31.94 1.66 -17.07
N THR A 590 32.37 1.37 -15.85
CA THR A 590 32.29 0.03 -15.26
C THR A 590 30.86 -0.28 -14.87
N HIS A 591 30.39 -1.47 -15.27
CA HIS A 591 29.08 -1.96 -14.87
C HIS A 591 29.11 -2.36 -13.39
N LEU A 592 28.47 -1.57 -12.52
CA LEU A 592 28.32 -1.87 -11.10
C LEU A 592 27.04 -2.67 -10.83
N VAL A 593 27.06 -3.47 -9.78
CA VAL A 593 25.86 -4.10 -9.23
C VAL A 593 25.39 -3.21 -8.08
N CYS A 594 24.23 -2.59 -8.25
CA CYS A 594 23.65 -1.68 -7.27
C CYS A 594 22.25 -2.11 -6.89
N GLY A 595 21.91 -1.97 -5.61
CA GLY A 595 20.58 -2.21 -5.07
C GLY A 595 20.12 -1.07 -4.18
N GLN A 596 18.80 -0.87 -4.10
CA GLN A 596 18.18 0.10 -3.21
C GLN A 596 17.76 -0.61 -1.91
N LYS A 597 18.10 -0.03 -0.76
CA LYS A 597 17.79 -0.54 0.57
C LYS A 597 17.16 0.58 1.41
N LYS A 598 16.24 0.24 2.32
CA LYS A 598 15.66 1.19 3.29
C LYS A 598 16.38 0.97 4.63
N GLU A 599 17.09 1.98 5.13
CA GLU A 599 17.81 1.94 6.40
C GLU A 599 17.33 3.10 7.28
N ASN A 600 16.81 2.78 8.48
CA ASN A 600 16.23 3.77 9.41
C ASN A 600 15.18 4.71 8.77
N GLY A 601 14.36 4.19 7.86
CA GLY A 601 13.32 4.95 7.15
C GLY A 601 13.83 5.77 5.94
N SER A 602 15.15 5.92 5.77
CA SER A 602 15.75 6.59 4.62
C SER A 602 16.10 5.58 3.53
N VAL A 603 15.83 5.95 2.28
CA VAL A 603 16.27 5.17 1.12
C VAL A 603 17.77 5.39 0.92
N ILE A 604 18.53 4.31 0.80
CA ILE A 604 19.95 4.32 0.43
C ILE A 604 20.16 3.42 -0.80
N VAL A 605 21.14 3.75 -1.62
CA VAL A 605 21.60 2.92 -2.74
C VAL A 605 22.97 2.38 -2.37
N VAL A 606 23.13 1.07 -2.46
CA VAL A 606 24.38 0.35 -2.16
C VAL A 606 24.88 -0.30 -3.44
N CYS A 607 26.13 -0.01 -3.83
CA CYS A 607 26.77 -0.59 -5.01
C CYS A 607 28.02 -1.37 -4.64
N ASP A 608 28.17 -2.59 -5.18
CA ASP A 608 29.37 -3.41 -5.02
C ASP A 608 30.49 -2.89 -5.92
N LEU A 609 31.61 -2.50 -5.31
CA LEU A 609 32.77 -1.94 -6.02
C LEU A 609 33.84 -3.00 -6.32
N GLY A 610 33.84 -4.11 -5.56
CA GLY A 610 34.80 -5.19 -5.74
C GLY A 610 36.25 -4.80 -5.48
N ASN A 611 37.17 -5.70 -5.84
CA ASN A 611 38.63 -5.54 -5.74
C ASN A 611 39.27 -6.29 -6.93
N PRO A 612 40.17 -5.68 -7.74
CA PRO A 612 40.86 -4.39 -7.58
C PRO A 612 40.02 -3.17 -7.97
N MET A 613 40.32 -2.03 -7.36
CA MET A 613 39.41 -0.90 -7.31
C MET A 613 40.05 0.39 -7.86
N GLU A 614 40.07 0.46 -9.19
CA GLU A 614 40.12 1.69 -9.97
C GLU A 614 38.92 1.63 -10.92
N LEU A 615 37.87 2.40 -10.64
CA LEU A 615 36.62 2.33 -11.39
C LEU A 615 35.94 3.68 -11.55
N LYS A 616 35.16 3.78 -12.63
CA LYS A 616 34.36 4.94 -12.97
C LYS A 616 32.97 4.45 -13.39
N ALA A 617 31.91 4.94 -12.77
CA ALA A 617 30.53 4.49 -13.03
C ALA A 617 29.55 5.67 -13.10
N GLY A 618 28.51 5.53 -13.93
CA GLY A 618 27.41 6.49 -14.03
C GLY A 618 26.12 5.91 -13.44
N LEU A 619 25.40 6.67 -12.62
CA LEU A 619 24.14 6.26 -11.98
C LEU A 619 23.01 7.25 -12.28
N TYR A 620 21.84 6.73 -12.66
CA TYR A 620 20.65 7.53 -12.95
C TYR A 620 19.71 7.61 -11.74
N PHE A 621 19.21 8.81 -11.49
CA PHE A 621 18.23 9.11 -10.45
C PHE A 621 17.08 9.96 -11.00
N SER A 622 15.84 9.65 -10.64
CA SER A 622 14.67 10.50 -10.91
C SER A 622 14.13 11.08 -9.61
N MET A 623 13.66 12.33 -9.64
CA MET A 623 13.18 13.02 -8.46
C MET A 623 11.74 13.49 -8.63
N GLY A 624 10.93 13.27 -7.59
CA GLY A 624 9.62 13.87 -7.43
C GLY A 624 9.62 14.95 -6.34
N GLY A 625 8.52 15.70 -6.22
CA GLY A 625 8.34 16.65 -5.11
C GLY A 625 9.28 17.86 -5.12
N LEU A 626 9.90 18.17 -6.26
CA LEU A 626 10.82 19.32 -6.42
C LEU A 626 10.17 20.69 -6.11
N GLU A 627 8.85 20.73 -6.02
CA GLU A 627 8.04 21.90 -5.60
C GLU A 627 8.35 22.38 -4.17
N GLN A 628 8.87 21.49 -3.33
CA GLN A 628 9.18 21.77 -1.91
C GLN A 628 10.65 22.13 -1.69
N VAL A 629 11.47 22.12 -2.74
CA VAL A 629 12.92 22.34 -2.66
C VAL A 629 13.24 23.82 -2.97
N GLU A 630 14.14 24.43 -2.20
CA GLU A 630 14.48 25.86 -2.36
C GLU A 630 15.34 26.14 -3.62
N ASP A 631 16.57 25.64 -3.68
CA ASP A 631 17.53 26.00 -4.73
C ASP A 631 18.41 24.83 -5.20
N HIS A 632 18.70 23.86 -4.33
CA HIS A 632 19.49 22.69 -4.68
C HIS A 632 19.07 21.45 -3.89
N ILE A 633 19.36 20.28 -4.45
CA ILE A 633 19.27 18.99 -3.75
C ILE A 633 20.68 18.46 -3.46
N THR A 634 20.83 17.67 -2.39
CA THR A 634 22.13 17.15 -1.96
C THR A 634 22.12 15.63 -1.92
N PHE A 635 23.11 15.01 -2.57
CA PHE A 635 23.43 13.60 -2.46
C PHE A 635 24.63 13.43 -1.51
N GLN A 636 24.52 12.53 -0.53
CA GLN A 636 25.65 12.17 0.31
C GLN A 636 26.15 10.78 -0.06
N MET A 637 27.46 10.60 -0.17
CA MET A 637 28.03 9.33 -0.62
C MET A 637 29.39 9.04 0.01
N GLN A 638 29.63 7.76 0.32
CA GLN A 638 30.83 7.28 1.00
C GLN A 638 31.10 5.81 0.66
N ILE A 639 32.36 5.43 0.46
CA ILE A 639 32.77 4.04 0.32
C ILE A 639 33.03 3.47 1.71
N ARG A 640 32.55 2.24 1.97
CA ARG A 640 32.80 1.50 3.21
C ARG A 640 33.33 0.11 2.91
N SER A 641 34.22 -0.36 3.77
CA SER A 641 34.78 -1.72 3.74
C SER A 641 34.69 -2.37 5.12
N LYS A 642 34.91 -3.69 5.18
CA LYS A 642 34.92 -4.47 6.44
C LYS A 642 36.30 -4.58 7.08
N ASN A 643 37.29 -3.83 6.61
CA ASN A 643 38.63 -3.83 7.17
C ASN A 643 38.61 -3.30 8.63
N SER A 644 39.52 -3.79 9.46
CA SER A 644 39.63 -3.36 10.87
C SER A 644 40.28 -1.98 11.00
N GLN A 645 41.12 -1.60 10.05
CA GLN A 645 41.85 -0.35 10.01
C GLN A 645 41.48 0.41 8.73
N ASN A 646 41.27 1.72 8.85
CA ASN A 646 40.89 2.64 7.78
C ASN A 646 39.74 2.15 6.85
N PRO A 647 38.57 1.77 7.38
CA PRO A 647 37.53 1.10 6.59
C PRO A 647 36.79 1.99 5.60
N ASP A 648 36.78 3.31 5.79
CA ASP A 648 35.88 4.23 5.10
C ASP A 648 36.65 5.26 4.26
N SER A 649 36.04 5.72 3.15
CA SER A 649 36.56 6.85 2.35
C SER A 649 36.16 8.22 2.91
N ASN A 650 36.65 9.27 2.25
CA ASN A 650 36.10 10.62 2.39
C ASN A 650 34.60 10.66 2.06
N LEU A 651 33.85 11.46 2.83
CA LEU A 651 32.43 11.74 2.58
C LEU A 651 32.32 12.78 1.46
N VAL A 652 31.56 12.48 0.41
CA VAL A 652 31.29 13.40 -0.70
C VAL A 652 29.84 13.86 -0.62
N GLN A 653 29.65 15.19 -0.60
CA GLN A 653 28.34 15.83 -0.68
C GLN A 653 28.24 16.53 -2.04
N LEU A 654 27.36 16.02 -2.90
CA LEU A 654 27.15 16.52 -4.25
C LEU A 654 25.85 17.32 -4.30
N GLN A 655 25.96 18.63 -4.58
CA GLN A 655 24.82 19.51 -4.77
C GLN A 655 24.43 19.54 -6.26
N VAL A 656 23.13 19.45 -6.52
CA VAL A 656 22.56 19.55 -7.87
C VAL A 656 21.51 20.66 -7.87
N ASP A 657 21.72 21.65 -8.73
CA ASP A 657 20.86 22.84 -8.81
C ASP A 657 19.47 22.51 -9.37
N VAL A 658 18.44 23.12 -8.79
CA VAL A 658 17.04 23.01 -9.22
C VAL A 658 16.55 24.37 -9.72
N ASN A 659 15.92 24.40 -10.90
CA ASN A 659 15.41 25.61 -11.53
C ASN A 659 13.96 25.45 -12.00
N ALA A 660 13.19 26.53 -12.00
CA ALA A 660 11.86 26.58 -12.61
C ALA A 660 11.95 27.25 -13.98
N VAL A 661 11.42 26.60 -15.02
CA VAL A 661 11.32 27.18 -16.37
C VAL A 661 9.91 26.94 -16.90
N ALA A 662 9.26 28.02 -17.37
CA ALA A 662 7.95 27.94 -17.99
C ALA A 662 8.02 28.38 -19.46
N PHE A 663 7.39 27.60 -20.34
CA PHE A 663 7.23 27.94 -21.74
C PHE A 663 5.79 28.39 -22.00
N LEU A 664 5.59 29.69 -22.24
CA LEU A 664 4.29 30.22 -22.62
C LEU A 664 4.18 30.27 -24.15
N GLU A 665 3.27 29.48 -24.71
CA GLU A 665 2.89 29.56 -26.12
C GLU A 665 1.48 30.13 -26.25
N MET A 666 1.37 31.34 -26.82
CA MET A 666 0.08 31.94 -27.16
C MET A 666 -0.24 31.63 -28.62
N ARG A 667 -1.34 30.92 -28.85
CA ARG A 667 -1.87 30.66 -30.21
C ARG A 667 -3.14 31.46 -30.43
N GLY A 668 -3.14 32.31 -31.45
CA GLY A 668 -4.33 32.99 -31.95
C GLY A 668 -4.84 32.30 -33.20
N LEU A 669 -6.12 31.95 -33.22
CA LEU A 669 -6.79 31.46 -34.43
C LEU A 669 -7.67 32.58 -34.98
N VAL A 670 -7.40 33.01 -36.22
CA VAL A 670 -8.25 33.96 -36.94
C VAL A 670 -9.19 33.14 -37.83
N LEU A 671 -10.47 33.05 -37.46
CA LEU A 671 -11.52 32.53 -38.34
C LEU A 671 -11.94 33.65 -39.31
N LEU A 672 -11.22 33.78 -40.43
CA LEU A 672 -11.68 34.60 -41.56
C LEU A 672 -12.31 33.69 -42.62
N PRO A 673 -13.48 34.04 -43.18
CA PRO A 673 -13.93 33.46 -44.44
C PRO A 673 -12.95 33.93 -45.52
N PHE A 674 -12.41 32.99 -46.28
CA PHE A 674 -11.37 33.15 -47.31
C PHE A 674 -11.32 34.51 -48.02
N SER A 675 -10.16 35.19 -47.98
CA SER A 675 -9.52 35.82 -49.16
C SER A 675 -8.25 36.66 -48.91
N HIS A 676 -7.67 36.77 -47.71
CA HIS A 676 -6.35 37.40 -47.56
C HIS A 676 -5.43 36.68 -46.55
N ILE A 677 -4.33 36.12 -47.06
CA ILE A 677 -3.26 35.54 -46.25
C ILE A 677 -2.42 36.71 -45.68
N ILE A 678 -2.49 36.91 -44.36
CA ILE A 678 -1.53 37.74 -43.63
C ILE A 678 -0.52 36.80 -42.98
N LEU A 679 0.71 36.79 -43.50
CA LEU A 679 1.85 36.11 -42.88
C LEU A 679 2.28 36.88 -41.63
N PHE A 680 2.05 36.31 -40.45
CA PHE A 680 2.74 36.76 -39.24
C PHE A 680 4.18 36.24 -39.28
N PRO A 681 5.21 37.08 -39.02
CA PRO A 681 6.56 36.57 -38.80
C PRO A 681 6.58 35.72 -37.51
N PRO A 682 7.44 34.70 -37.41
CA PRO A 682 7.49 33.85 -36.23
C PRO A 682 7.88 34.69 -35.01
N LEU A 683 7.00 34.70 -34.01
CA LEU A 683 7.29 35.25 -32.68
C LEU A 683 8.51 34.51 -32.12
N GLN A 684 9.58 35.26 -31.81
CA GLN A 684 10.77 34.69 -31.18
C GLN A 684 10.39 34.07 -29.83
N LYS A 685 10.70 32.78 -29.66
CA LYS A 685 10.63 32.08 -28.37
C LYS A 685 11.54 32.82 -27.38
N LYS A 686 10.95 33.50 -26.39
CA LYS A 686 11.69 34.10 -25.28
C LYS A 686 11.47 33.22 -24.05
N ALA A 687 12.48 32.44 -23.68
CA ALA A 687 12.46 31.69 -22.42
C ALA A 687 12.64 32.67 -21.25
N LEU A 688 11.68 32.73 -20.33
CA LEU A 688 11.85 33.42 -19.06
C LEU A 688 12.50 32.43 -18.07
N LYS A 689 13.71 32.75 -17.58
CA LYS A 689 14.33 32.04 -16.45
C LYS A 689 14.08 32.87 -15.19
N LEU A 690 13.36 32.33 -14.22
CA LEU A 690 13.08 32.98 -12.93
C LEU A 690 13.75 32.16 -11.82
N LYS A 691 14.41 32.83 -10.85
CA LYS A 691 14.96 32.16 -9.66
C LYS A 691 13.88 32.03 -8.58
N LEU A 692 13.91 30.94 -7.79
CA LEU A 692 12.86 30.61 -6.82
C LEU A 692 12.61 31.71 -5.77
N LYS A 693 13.68 32.41 -5.35
CA LYS A 693 13.61 33.54 -4.41
C LYS A 693 12.82 34.73 -4.98
N GLU A 694 12.90 34.98 -6.28
CA GLU A 694 12.17 36.06 -6.94
C GLU A 694 10.69 35.71 -7.13
N VAL A 695 10.35 34.42 -7.30
CA VAL A 695 8.95 33.97 -7.38
C VAL A 695 8.24 34.12 -6.03
N ASN A 696 8.92 33.77 -4.93
CA ASN A 696 8.37 33.94 -3.58
C ASN A 696 8.25 35.42 -3.17
N ASP A 697 9.21 36.28 -3.55
CA ASP A 697 9.11 37.73 -3.30
C ASP A 697 8.02 38.42 -4.15
N VAL A 698 7.73 37.92 -5.35
CA VAL A 698 6.63 38.40 -6.21
C VAL A 698 5.26 37.91 -5.71
N LEU A 699 5.17 36.72 -5.12
CA LEU A 699 3.94 36.22 -4.50
C LEU A 699 3.66 36.85 -3.12
N ALA A 700 4.70 37.28 -2.39
CA ALA A 700 4.56 37.90 -1.07
C ALA A 700 4.25 39.40 -1.11
N LYS A 701 4.47 40.09 -2.24
CA LYS A 701 4.13 41.51 -2.41
C LYS A 701 3.15 41.66 -3.56
N ASN A 702 1.92 42.09 -3.24
CA ASN A 702 0.89 42.57 -4.17
C ASN A 702 1.33 43.86 -4.91
N THR A 703 2.51 43.88 -5.52
CA THR A 703 2.98 44.98 -6.35
C THR A 703 2.51 44.77 -7.79
N PRO A 704 1.72 45.69 -8.36
CA PRO A 704 1.28 45.58 -9.74
C PRO A 704 2.47 45.70 -10.69
N ILE A 705 2.69 44.66 -11.49
CA ILE A 705 3.70 44.66 -12.56
C ILE A 705 3.17 45.55 -13.70
N SER A 706 3.73 46.73 -13.87
CA SER A 706 3.46 47.56 -15.06
C SER A 706 4.23 47.01 -16.26
N VAL A 707 3.55 46.33 -17.17
CA VAL A 707 4.13 45.93 -18.46
C VAL A 707 3.94 47.08 -19.44
N ASN A 708 4.98 47.89 -19.65
CA ASN A 708 4.97 48.96 -20.65
C ASN A 708 5.35 48.39 -22.02
N THR A 709 4.35 48.15 -22.89
CA THR A 709 4.57 47.82 -24.31
C THR A 709 4.29 49.06 -25.17
N ARG A 710 5.34 49.71 -25.67
CA ARG A 710 5.21 50.79 -26.68
C ARG A 710 5.01 50.16 -28.07
N PHE A 711 3.85 50.41 -28.68
CA PHE A 711 3.60 50.13 -30.09
C PHE A 711 3.81 51.39 -30.93
N TYR A 712 4.63 51.31 -31.98
CA TYR A 712 4.72 52.33 -33.03
C TYR A 712 4.05 51.81 -34.30
N PRO A 713 2.86 52.29 -34.69
CA PRO A 713 2.27 51.94 -35.97
C PRO A 713 2.56 53.03 -37.02
N ASN A 714 3.38 52.70 -38.02
CA ASN A 714 3.45 53.43 -39.27
C ASN A 714 2.29 52.97 -40.17
N ASN A 715 1.09 53.56 -40.01
CA ASN A 715 0.13 53.83 -41.08
C ASN A 715 -1.22 54.33 -40.54
N SER A 716 -1.69 55.44 -41.11
CA SER A 716 -2.78 56.29 -40.63
C SER A 716 -4.20 55.84 -41.01
N LEU A 717 -4.44 54.53 -41.15
CA LEU A 717 -5.78 53.98 -41.47
C LEU A 717 -6.36 53.04 -40.40
N LEU A 718 -5.61 52.76 -39.32
CA LEU A 718 -6.04 51.87 -38.23
C LEU A 718 -6.68 52.58 -37.02
N TRP A 719 -7.00 53.88 -37.12
CA TRP A 719 -7.45 54.65 -35.97
C TRP A 719 -8.95 54.51 -35.65
N TRP A 720 -9.77 54.02 -36.58
CA TRP A 720 -11.23 53.95 -36.39
C TRP A 720 -11.76 52.60 -35.90
N TYR A 721 -11.02 51.50 -36.09
CA TYR A 721 -11.44 50.17 -35.62
C TYR A 721 -10.82 49.77 -34.26
N CYS A 722 -9.86 50.54 -33.74
CA CYS A 722 -9.07 50.17 -32.57
C CYS A 722 -9.45 50.92 -31.27
N SER A 723 -10.44 51.83 -31.28
CA SER A 723 -10.79 52.63 -30.08
C SER A 723 -11.94 52.08 -29.23
N THR A 724 -12.71 51.09 -29.71
CA THR A 724 -13.93 50.63 -28.98
C THR A 724 -13.93 49.15 -28.58
N VAL A 725 -13.13 48.28 -29.22
CA VAL A 725 -13.23 46.83 -28.98
C VAL A 725 -12.01 46.22 -28.26
N LEU A 726 -10.82 46.82 -28.39
CA LEU A 726 -9.61 46.32 -27.71
C LEU A 726 -9.54 46.57 -26.19
N PRO A 727 -10.05 47.70 -25.63
CA PRO A 727 -10.04 47.91 -24.17
C PRO A 727 -10.95 46.91 -23.43
N PHE A 728 -12.06 46.49 -24.04
CA PHE A 728 -13.01 45.57 -23.43
C PHE A 728 -12.47 44.14 -23.33
N ILE A 729 -11.73 43.67 -24.33
CA ILE A 729 -11.16 42.32 -24.35
C ILE A 729 -9.97 42.21 -23.39
N LEU A 730 -9.15 43.27 -23.26
CA LEU A 730 -8.04 43.27 -22.29
C LEU A 730 -8.56 43.34 -20.84
N ILE A 731 -9.61 44.12 -20.58
CA ILE A 731 -10.21 44.22 -19.24
C ILE A 731 -10.91 42.90 -18.87
N HIS A 732 -11.63 42.25 -19.80
CA HIS A 732 -12.22 40.94 -19.55
C HIS A 732 -11.18 39.83 -19.36
N THR A 733 -10.08 39.83 -20.13
CA THR A 733 -9.03 38.81 -19.95
C THR A 733 -8.23 39.02 -18.67
N ILE A 734 -8.02 40.26 -18.22
CA ILE A 734 -7.40 40.55 -16.92
C ILE A 734 -8.36 40.24 -15.76
N LEU A 735 -9.66 40.48 -15.88
CA LEU A 735 -10.67 40.07 -14.89
C LEU A 735 -10.80 38.55 -14.81
N ILE A 736 -10.74 37.83 -15.94
CA ILE A 736 -10.75 36.37 -15.96
C ILE A 736 -9.45 35.80 -15.39
N LEU A 737 -8.29 36.44 -15.63
CA LEU A 737 -7.03 36.02 -15.02
C LEU A 737 -7.01 36.30 -13.50
N ILE A 738 -7.58 37.43 -13.06
CA ILE A 738 -7.77 37.74 -11.64
C ILE A 738 -8.79 36.79 -11.01
N MET A 739 -9.87 36.41 -11.69
CA MET A 739 -10.82 35.41 -11.17
C MET A 739 -10.20 34.01 -11.09
N ILE A 740 -9.42 33.60 -12.10
CA ILE A 740 -8.74 32.29 -12.11
C ILE A 740 -7.60 32.23 -11.05
N LEU A 741 -6.96 33.37 -10.75
CA LEU A 741 -5.92 33.44 -9.71
C LEU A 741 -6.50 33.67 -8.30
N ASN A 742 -7.70 34.26 -8.17
CA ASN A 742 -8.33 34.57 -6.88
C ASN A 742 -9.28 33.46 -6.39
N ASP A 743 -9.72 32.53 -7.26
CA ASP A 743 -10.40 31.28 -6.88
C ASP A 743 -9.47 30.27 -6.19
N TYR A 744 -8.18 30.58 -6.08
CA TYR A 744 -7.22 29.75 -5.35
C TYR A 744 -7.14 30.06 -3.84
N TYR A 745 -7.81 31.10 -3.33
CA TYR A 745 -7.58 31.56 -1.95
C TYR A 745 -8.77 31.96 -1.07
N ASN A 746 -10.03 31.83 -1.48
CA ASN A 746 -11.15 32.09 -0.58
C ASN A 746 -11.96 30.84 -0.24
N HIS A 747 -11.54 30.22 0.86
CA HIS A 747 -12.39 29.42 1.74
C HIS A 747 -13.67 30.16 2.10
N ASN A 748 -14.83 29.55 1.84
CA ASN A 748 -15.97 29.45 2.76
C ASN A 748 -17.05 28.52 2.17
N TYR A 749 -17.25 27.39 2.86
CA TYR A 749 -18.41 26.49 2.94
C TYR A 749 -19.37 26.40 1.73
N TRP A 750 -19.48 25.22 1.11
CA TRP A 750 -20.54 24.20 1.31
C TRP A 750 -20.11 22.94 0.54
N VAL A 751 -19.84 21.85 1.25
CA VAL A 751 -19.68 20.53 0.62
C VAL A 751 -21.07 20.02 0.27
N LEU A 752 -21.42 20.09 -1.01
CA LEU A 752 -22.53 19.35 -1.59
C LEU A 752 -21.99 18.49 -2.73
N HIS A 753 -21.28 17.41 -2.38
CA HIS A 753 -20.97 16.36 -3.33
C HIS A 753 -22.10 15.32 -3.30
N ILE A 754 -23.08 15.54 -4.18
CA ILE A 754 -24.07 14.52 -4.54
C ILE A 754 -23.41 13.62 -5.58
N THR A 755 -22.96 12.44 -5.15
CA THR A 755 -22.56 11.35 -6.05
C THR A 755 -23.76 10.44 -6.29
N PRO A 756 -24.23 10.25 -7.53
CA PRO A 756 -25.24 9.26 -7.82
C PRO A 756 -24.54 7.96 -8.23
N ARG A 757 -24.76 6.90 -7.45
CA ARG A 757 -25.13 5.56 -7.94
C ARG A 757 -24.90 4.39 -6.96
N TYR A 758 -24.92 4.53 -5.62
CA TYR A 758 -24.91 3.34 -4.74
C TYR A 758 -25.73 3.47 -3.44
N CYS A 759 -26.41 2.38 -3.08
CA CYS A 759 -26.92 2.13 -1.74
C CYS A 759 -25.78 1.55 -0.92
N GLY A 760 -25.08 2.43 -0.20
CA GLY A 760 -24.12 2.09 0.82
C GLY A 760 -24.49 2.81 2.10
N ILE A 761 -24.42 2.12 3.23
CA ILE A 761 -24.58 2.73 4.56
C ILE A 761 -23.19 2.79 5.18
N SER A 762 -22.82 3.96 5.70
CA SER A 762 -21.68 4.08 6.61
C SER A 762 -22.15 4.72 7.92
N MET A 763 -21.76 4.12 9.04
CA MET A 763 -21.85 4.75 10.36
C MET A 763 -20.43 5.15 10.75
N VAL A 764 -20.18 6.45 10.84
CA VAL A 764 -18.88 6.98 11.25
C VAL A 764 -18.96 7.32 12.73
N PRO A 765 -18.11 6.76 13.62
CA PRO A 765 -18.00 7.25 14.98
C PRO A 765 -17.50 8.69 14.94
N CYS A 766 -18.25 9.64 15.50
CA CYS A 766 -17.75 10.99 15.71
C CYS A 766 -16.57 10.92 16.69
N THR A 767 -15.35 11.01 16.18
CA THR A 767 -14.20 11.37 16.99
C THR A 767 -14.41 12.83 17.42
N LYS A 768 -14.44 13.07 18.73
CA LYS A 768 -14.48 14.42 19.27
C LYS A 768 -13.28 15.19 18.73
N LYS A 769 -13.51 16.19 17.87
CA LYS A 769 -12.90 17.51 17.97
C LYS A 769 -13.73 18.51 17.18
N SER A 770 -14.19 19.51 17.93
CA SER A 770 -14.98 20.68 17.55
C SER A 770 -14.31 21.55 16.50
#